data_AF-A0A6L9KCI3-F1
#
_entry.id   AF-A0A6L9KCI3-F1
#
_cell.length_a   1.000
_cell.length_b   1.000
_cell.length_c   1.000
_cell.angle_alpha   90.00
_cell.angle_beta   90.00
_cell.angle_gamma   90.00
#
_symmetry.space_group_name_H-M   'P 1'
#
loop_
_entity.id
_entity.type
_entity.pdbx_description
1 polymer ?
#
loop_
_entity_poly.entity_id
_entity_poly.type
_entity_poly.pdbx_seq_one_letter_code
_entity_poly.pdbx_strand_id
1 'polypeptide(L)'
;MKKLLFTFMAVCVSAALFAATITSNAVTGNWNDPLTWAGGVPTSADDVILVAGSIITLTADADCKTITFPKTGSGNATITLAGFTLTTTGSISLGNTTTDLLDVGTGVVNCGGLTINGTTSKISTVDISSGTVTVNGQMDMANNNSPETKMLNVGVGGTLVLNGPVTTNKGAVYFNASSTVKYIYNGDQNMFSRETPFDGVYGNLVVGGGGVKAPSFGNTSTEMTVQGTLTMDGAIIKLESKRLQINDGGNIVPGASNPYSVTNMIQTIKSSGGTGSLIFKSNTASAFQTTYPVGTETAYSPLVISNLGADVATGAYITVKAIAGKPFVSSTDYINCQWSINTSGFTTTSGLAGYLGYADTDITGTESNINTTGVYNSSSWTTGGSVTTANNRINLFGTNLNGQWTAASTGSFTAPPAGTRYSVADGVWNSNNTWNGSTQPLATDNVVILNNVNIKEALRTCNNLTIASSGRLYDDNKGTAFLNINGSFDIQGIYYDQNGSGNNIFVGKVTVYPSGNWSSWSNNNGISQEFKGGLENNGTFSTGNANFSVSQDLAGTNPIPFTHPIVIPAGVTLTNKGYVKTANTINGTAGDSKWINAANSTLEYYPNSDTDVPMSTQGVFDATAEGNTVKYVRTSKQYVKNTNYWHLSIGGGNTKKLSTNNDSFSINGDLTIDNGTILTLNDVAATNTITVGGNVNNSGTLTLRPAADRYSDVVLAGNSDNIGAGSCNNLTINAGKKGTLASGTFAVYGNLLLKSDAPNGTATFWDNGGTLNVTGTATVEQYLGTTRNWYVSSPVNTALAPAGFTYYKYDEPGNNAHDPLGTNESAYWENVATNASFAMGTGYVALPSAELATLSFTSTAGSTSTKLNTGNTNITLSMQDAGFNLIGNPYPSNLTWNTAFVTANASKVEPTIWYRTKTGNYDSNTGGGWAFYTFNATSGISV
;
A
#
# COMPACT_ATOMS: atom_id res chain seq x y z
N MET A 1 -56.38 9.85 -62.52
CA MET A 1 -57.19 11.08 -62.64
C MET A 1 -57.18 11.81 -61.29
N LYS A 2 -56.64 13.03 -61.29
CA LYS A 2 -56.65 14.16 -60.33
C LYS A 2 -57.38 14.03 -58.97
N LYS A 3 -56.68 14.40 -57.89
CA LYS A 3 -56.97 15.47 -56.88
C LYS A 3 -56.05 15.21 -55.65
N LEU A 4 -54.86 15.79 -55.53
CA LEU A 4 -54.55 17.17 -55.10
C LEU A 4 -55.35 17.61 -53.85
N LEU A 5 -54.77 17.37 -52.66
CA LEU A 5 -55.14 18.05 -51.41
C LEU A 5 -53.88 18.71 -50.85
N PHE A 6 -53.81 20.03 -50.99
CA PHE A 6 -52.76 20.92 -50.51
C PHE A 6 -52.81 20.94 -48.98
N THR A 7 -51.80 20.38 -48.32
CA THR A 7 -51.55 20.59 -46.88
C THR A 7 -50.53 21.72 -46.76
N PHE A 8 -50.96 22.87 -46.23
CA PHE A 8 -50.12 24.04 -45.98
C PHE A 8 -49.21 23.70 -44.78
N MET A 9 -48.03 23.16 -45.04
CA MET A 9 -46.99 22.96 -44.04
C MET A 9 -46.36 24.31 -43.74
N ALA A 10 -46.82 24.96 -42.68
CA ALA A 10 -46.13 26.09 -42.08
C ALA A 10 -44.78 25.58 -41.56
N VAL A 11 -43.74 25.70 -42.39
CA VAL A 11 -42.36 25.54 -41.96
C VAL A 11 -42.06 26.72 -41.04
N CYS A 12 -42.28 26.55 -39.74
CA CYS A 12 -41.69 27.39 -38.72
C CYS A 12 -40.17 27.20 -38.84
N VAL A 13 -39.52 28.00 -39.66
CA VAL A 13 -38.08 28.20 -39.60
C VAL A 13 -37.85 28.87 -38.25
N SER A 14 -37.60 28.08 -37.20
CA SER A 14 -37.00 28.60 -35.98
C SER A 14 -35.62 29.12 -36.39
N ALA A 15 -35.51 30.42 -36.63
CA ALA A 15 -34.22 31.06 -36.81
C ALA A 15 -33.42 30.69 -35.57
N ALA A 16 -32.37 29.87 -35.74
CA ALA A 16 -31.42 29.61 -34.68
C ALA A 16 -30.83 30.97 -34.31
N LEU A 17 -31.24 31.51 -33.15
CA LEU A 17 -30.63 32.71 -32.60
C LEU A 17 -29.17 32.34 -32.31
N PHE A 18 -28.26 32.96 -33.05
CA PHE A 18 -26.84 32.78 -32.83
C PHE A 18 -26.49 33.42 -31.49
N ALA A 19 -25.79 32.68 -30.63
CA ALA A 19 -25.26 33.22 -29.38
C ALA A 19 -24.40 34.46 -29.67
N ALA A 20 -24.79 35.61 -29.13
CA ALA A 20 -24.07 36.86 -29.23
C ALA A 20 -23.54 37.29 -27.85
N THR A 21 -22.56 38.20 -27.85
CA THR A 21 -22.19 38.94 -26.65
C THR A 21 -22.95 40.27 -26.64
N ILE A 22 -23.85 40.44 -25.67
CA ILE A 22 -24.72 41.63 -25.55
C ILE A 22 -24.22 42.49 -24.40
N THR A 23 -23.99 43.77 -24.65
CA THR A 23 -23.38 44.70 -23.68
C THR A 23 -24.34 45.81 -23.32
N SER A 24 -24.51 46.15 -22.04
CA SER A 24 -25.38 47.27 -21.63
C SER A 24 -24.79 48.63 -22.04
N ASN A 25 -25.62 49.63 -22.34
CA ASN A 25 -25.19 50.97 -22.81
C ASN A 25 -24.70 51.96 -21.71
N ALA A 26 -24.28 51.50 -20.52
CA ALA A 26 -23.94 52.35 -19.35
C ALA A 26 -25.08 53.30 -18.94
N VAL A 27 -26.31 52.78 -18.90
CA VAL A 27 -27.54 53.54 -18.64
C VAL A 27 -28.30 52.98 -17.44
N THR A 28 -29.22 53.77 -16.89
CA THR A 28 -30.35 53.23 -16.13
C THR A 28 -31.42 52.80 -17.12
N GLY A 29 -31.83 51.53 -17.10
CA GLY A 29 -32.73 50.98 -18.12
C GLY A 29 -33.41 49.68 -17.72
N ASN A 30 -34.39 49.27 -18.53
CA ASN A 30 -35.12 48.02 -18.35
C ASN A 30 -34.43 46.88 -19.14
N TRP A 31 -34.29 45.69 -18.55
CA TRP A 31 -33.75 44.51 -19.25
C TRP A 31 -34.46 44.25 -20.58
N ASN A 32 -35.77 44.45 -20.65
CA ASN A 32 -36.58 44.15 -21.83
C ASN A 32 -36.66 45.31 -22.85
N ASP A 33 -35.98 46.43 -22.59
CA ASP A 33 -35.91 47.54 -23.52
C ASP A 33 -34.68 47.38 -24.44
N PRO A 34 -34.86 47.27 -25.77
CA PRO A 34 -33.74 47.20 -26.71
C PRO A 34 -32.74 48.36 -26.60
N LEU A 35 -33.16 49.53 -26.10
CA LEU A 35 -32.28 50.69 -25.90
C LEU A 35 -31.29 50.53 -24.74
N THR A 36 -31.56 49.59 -23.82
CA THR A 36 -30.65 49.26 -22.71
C THR A 36 -29.39 48.57 -23.22
N TRP A 37 -29.44 47.93 -24.39
CA TRP A 37 -28.43 46.97 -24.86
C TRP A 37 -27.84 47.32 -26.23
N ALA A 38 -26.52 47.27 -26.33
CA ALA A 38 -25.83 47.18 -27.61
C ALA A 38 -25.93 45.73 -28.12
N GLY A 39 -26.71 45.54 -29.19
CA GLY A 39 -26.93 44.22 -29.82
C GLY A 39 -28.36 43.68 -29.72
N GLY A 40 -29.28 44.42 -29.07
CA GLY A 40 -30.67 43.98 -28.86
C GLY A 40 -30.90 43.39 -27.46
N VAL A 41 -32.14 43.03 -27.14
CA VAL A 41 -32.51 42.44 -25.84
C VAL A 41 -31.85 41.05 -25.71
N PRO A 42 -31.13 40.75 -24.61
CA PRO A 42 -30.54 39.44 -24.39
C PRO A 42 -31.56 38.31 -24.41
N THR A 43 -31.16 37.18 -25.00
CA THR A 43 -31.90 35.93 -25.03
C THR A 43 -31.10 34.82 -24.35
N SER A 44 -31.73 33.66 -24.09
CA SER A 44 -31.12 32.50 -23.42
C SER A 44 -29.81 31.98 -24.02
N ALA A 45 -29.49 32.34 -25.27
CA ALA A 45 -28.24 31.97 -25.94
C ALA A 45 -27.09 32.96 -25.71
N ASP A 46 -27.38 34.16 -25.21
CA ASP A 46 -26.45 35.30 -25.24
C ASP A 46 -25.62 35.44 -23.97
N ASP A 47 -24.36 35.82 -24.12
CA ASP A 47 -23.46 36.19 -23.03
C ASP A 47 -23.62 37.70 -22.74
N VAL A 48 -24.05 38.05 -21.53
CA VAL A 48 -24.37 39.43 -21.13
C VAL A 48 -23.20 40.07 -20.38
N ILE A 49 -22.81 41.28 -20.78
CA ILE A 49 -21.82 42.10 -20.10
C ILE A 49 -22.49 43.38 -19.59
N LEU A 50 -22.42 43.60 -18.27
CA LEU A 50 -22.86 44.84 -17.65
C LEU A 50 -21.71 45.80 -17.50
N VAL A 51 -21.66 46.85 -18.32
CA VAL A 51 -20.61 47.87 -18.19
C VAL A 51 -20.75 48.66 -16.89
N ALA A 52 -19.64 49.22 -16.42
CA ALA A 52 -19.62 50.06 -15.23
C ALA A 52 -20.60 51.24 -15.36
N GLY A 53 -21.41 51.48 -14.34
CA GLY A 53 -22.43 52.54 -14.31
C GLY A 53 -23.84 52.08 -14.70
N SER A 54 -24.02 50.87 -15.22
CA SER A 54 -25.34 50.34 -15.62
C SER A 54 -26.23 50.03 -14.41
N ILE A 55 -27.48 50.46 -14.46
CA ILE A 55 -28.52 50.10 -13.48
C ILE A 55 -29.69 49.48 -14.24
N ILE A 56 -29.79 48.16 -14.20
CA ILE A 56 -30.75 47.38 -14.99
C ILE A 56 -31.86 46.86 -14.10
N THR A 57 -33.12 47.16 -14.43
CA THR A 57 -34.30 46.62 -13.74
C THR A 57 -35.01 45.58 -14.60
N LEU A 58 -35.44 44.47 -14.00
CA LEU A 58 -36.33 43.52 -14.68
C LEU A 58 -37.80 43.92 -14.44
N THR A 59 -38.57 44.00 -15.52
CA THR A 59 -40.04 44.20 -15.48
C THR A 59 -40.83 43.03 -16.07
N ALA A 60 -40.15 41.97 -16.47
CA ALA A 60 -40.68 40.69 -16.94
C ALA A 60 -39.58 39.64 -16.75
N ASP A 61 -39.94 38.35 -16.83
CA ASP A 61 -38.97 37.26 -16.80
C ASP A 61 -37.96 37.38 -17.94
N ALA A 62 -36.71 37.02 -17.66
CA ALA A 62 -35.60 37.18 -18.58
C ALA A 62 -34.66 35.97 -18.52
N ASP A 63 -34.10 35.63 -19.69
CA ASP A 63 -33.14 34.54 -19.82
C ASP A 63 -31.87 35.02 -20.53
N CYS A 64 -30.72 34.50 -20.11
CA CYS A 64 -29.46 34.61 -20.85
C CYS A 64 -28.57 33.38 -20.66
N LYS A 65 -27.42 33.34 -21.33
CA LYS A 65 -26.43 32.28 -21.13
C LYS A 65 -25.53 32.59 -19.96
N THR A 66 -24.84 33.72 -19.95
CA THR A 66 -23.99 34.16 -18.82
C THR A 66 -24.22 35.63 -18.51
N ILE A 67 -23.87 36.05 -17.28
CA ILE A 67 -23.80 37.48 -16.91
C ILE A 67 -22.43 37.75 -16.33
N THR A 68 -21.76 38.77 -16.85
CA THR A 68 -20.46 39.22 -16.36
C THR A 68 -20.51 40.69 -15.99
N PHE A 69 -20.11 40.99 -14.76
CA PHE A 69 -19.72 42.33 -14.31
C PHE A 69 -18.20 42.44 -14.54
N PRO A 70 -17.74 43.10 -15.62
CA PRO A 70 -16.36 43.07 -16.08
C PRO A 70 -15.43 43.79 -15.10
N LYS A 71 -14.16 43.37 -15.07
CA LYS A 71 -13.12 43.87 -14.13
C LYS A 71 -12.59 45.28 -14.42
N THR A 72 -13.20 46.03 -15.33
CA THR A 72 -12.64 47.28 -15.85
C THR A 72 -13.70 48.38 -15.89
N GLY A 73 -13.43 49.49 -15.22
CA GLY A 73 -14.24 50.72 -15.29
C GLY A 73 -14.41 51.42 -13.95
N SER A 74 -14.86 52.68 -13.98
CA SER A 74 -15.21 53.47 -12.81
C SER A 74 -16.72 53.74 -12.78
N GLY A 75 -17.47 52.96 -12.00
CA GLY A 75 -18.93 53.06 -11.86
C GLY A 75 -19.52 51.75 -11.34
N ASN A 76 -20.56 51.84 -10.51
CA ASN A 76 -21.25 50.66 -9.97
C ASN A 76 -22.15 50.05 -11.04
N ALA A 77 -22.25 48.72 -11.08
CA ALA A 77 -23.21 48.04 -11.94
C ALA A 77 -24.24 47.29 -11.08
N THR A 78 -25.52 47.39 -11.45
CA THR A 78 -26.61 46.83 -10.66
C THR A 78 -27.63 46.13 -11.56
N ILE A 79 -28.08 44.94 -11.13
CA ILE A 79 -29.34 44.35 -11.58
C ILE A 79 -30.30 44.33 -10.39
N THR A 80 -31.53 44.79 -10.59
CA THR A 80 -32.61 44.68 -9.59
C THR A 80 -33.78 43.87 -10.13
N LEU A 81 -34.22 42.88 -9.35
CA LEU A 81 -35.37 42.03 -9.62
C LEU A 81 -36.49 42.35 -8.63
N ALA A 82 -37.69 42.67 -9.13
CA ALA A 82 -38.86 42.98 -8.30
C ALA A 82 -40.02 42.02 -8.63
N GLY A 83 -39.90 40.75 -8.23
CA GLY A 83 -40.93 39.72 -8.43
C GLY A 83 -40.86 38.97 -9.76
N PHE A 84 -39.75 39.11 -10.50
CA PHE A 84 -39.50 38.42 -11.78
C PHE A 84 -38.38 37.39 -11.68
N THR A 85 -38.32 36.49 -12.66
CA THR A 85 -37.31 35.43 -12.77
C THR A 85 -36.20 35.82 -13.75
N LEU A 86 -34.95 35.63 -13.34
CA LEU A 86 -33.77 35.69 -14.21
C LEU A 86 -33.12 34.31 -14.28
N THR A 87 -33.08 33.71 -15.48
CA THR A 87 -32.43 32.41 -15.69
C THR A 87 -31.13 32.56 -16.48
N THR A 88 -30.04 31.96 -15.99
CA THR A 88 -28.77 31.83 -16.71
C THR A 88 -28.39 30.36 -16.85
N THR A 89 -28.16 29.89 -18.08
CA THR A 89 -27.72 28.49 -18.32
C THR A 89 -26.26 28.26 -17.89
N GLY A 90 -25.44 29.31 -17.96
CA GLY A 90 -24.08 29.40 -17.44
C GLY A 90 -23.98 30.26 -16.17
N SER A 91 -22.78 30.75 -15.88
CA SER A 91 -22.49 31.46 -14.62
C SER A 91 -22.87 32.93 -14.61
N ILE A 92 -23.22 33.44 -13.43
CA ILE A 92 -23.19 34.86 -13.09
C ILE A 92 -21.86 35.14 -12.37
N SER A 93 -21.09 36.12 -12.87
CA SER A 93 -19.79 36.49 -12.33
C SER A 93 -19.77 37.98 -11.97
N LEU A 94 -19.74 38.28 -10.68
CA LEU A 94 -19.48 39.61 -10.14
C LEU A 94 -17.98 39.78 -9.96
N GLY A 95 -17.40 40.93 -10.32
CA GLY A 95 -15.95 41.07 -10.24
C GLY A 95 -15.33 42.37 -10.74
N ASN A 96 -16.09 43.46 -10.78
CA ASN A 96 -15.58 44.75 -11.21
C ASN A 96 -14.51 45.33 -10.24
N THR A 97 -13.76 46.31 -10.72
CA THR A 97 -12.97 47.25 -9.91
C THR A 97 -13.84 48.28 -9.18
N THR A 98 -15.16 48.06 -9.07
CA THR A 98 -16.19 48.94 -8.48
C THR A 98 -17.21 48.12 -7.66
N THR A 99 -18.23 48.76 -7.09
CA THR A 99 -19.28 48.06 -6.34
C THR A 99 -20.29 47.45 -7.31
N ASP A 100 -20.41 46.12 -7.32
CA ASP A 100 -21.41 45.40 -8.11
C ASP A 100 -22.55 44.94 -7.21
N LEU A 101 -23.79 45.03 -7.68
CA LEU A 101 -24.97 44.58 -6.94
C LEU A 101 -25.88 43.73 -7.81
N LEU A 102 -26.08 42.48 -7.42
CA LEU A 102 -27.23 41.69 -7.84
C LEU A 102 -28.27 41.73 -6.73
N ASP A 103 -29.26 42.60 -6.87
CA ASP A 103 -30.38 42.74 -5.95
C ASP A 103 -31.56 41.90 -6.44
N VAL A 104 -31.81 40.80 -5.75
CA VAL A 104 -32.84 39.82 -6.12
C VAL A 104 -34.22 40.26 -5.66
N GLY A 105 -34.32 41.21 -4.70
CA GLY A 105 -35.62 41.66 -4.19
C GLY A 105 -36.51 40.49 -3.77
N THR A 106 -37.76 40.51 -4.26
CA THR A 106 -38.76 39.42 -4.16
C THR A 106 -38.71 38.43 -5.34
N GLY A 107 -37.77 38.60 -6.28
CA GLY A 107 -37.66 37.80 -7.50
C GLY A 107 -36.95 36.46 -7.33
N VAL A 108 -36.64 35.82 -8.46
CA VAL A 108 -35.96 34.52 -8.53
C VAL A 108 -34.77 34.61 -9.48
N VAL A 109 -33.60 34.11 -9.06
CA VAL A 109 -32.45 33.90 -9.93
C VAL A 109 -32.13 32.41 -10.00
N ASN A 110 -32.06 31.86 -11.20
CA ASN A 110 -31.60 30.48 -11.43
C ASN A 110 -30.34 30.54 -12.29
N CYS A 111 -29.19 30.07 -11.79
CA CYS A 111 -27.94 30.18 -12.51
C CYS A 111 -27.16 28.86 -12.59
N GLY A 112 -26.43 28.64 -13.68
CA GLY A 112 -25.50 27.53 -13.85
C GLY A 112 -24.24 27.62 -12.98
N GLY A 113 -24.00 28.77 -12.33
CA GLY A 113 -22.91 28.98 -11.39
C GLY A 113 -22.93 30.42 -10.87
N LEU A 114 -22.32 30.68 -9.71
CA LEU A 114 -22.26 32.01 -9.13
C LEU A 114 -20.87 32.28 -8.58
N THR A 115 -20.22 33.30 -9.14
CA THR A 115 -18.90 33.76 -8.68
C THR A 115 -19.01 35.18 -8.15
N ILE A 116 -18.64 35.38 -6.88
CA ILE A 116 -18.58 36.70 -6.24
C ILE A 116 -17.11 37.06 -6.03
N ASN A 117 -16.54 37.82 -6.96
CA ASN A 117 -15.20 38.36 -6.81
C ASN A 117 -15.22 39.75 -6.16
N GLY A 118 -14.05 40.23 -5.75
CA GLY A 118 -13.94 41.53 -5.07
C GLY A 118 -12.47 41.93 -5.00
N THR A 119 -12.21 43.23 -5.09
CA THR A 119 -10.87 43.84 -4.94
C THR A 119 -10.74 44.49 -3.56
N THR A 120 -9.53 44.84 -3.11
CA THR A 120 -9.28 45.36 -1.75
C THR A 120 -10.00 46.67 -1.39
N SER A 121 -10.67 47.34 -2.34
CA SER A 121 -11.30 48.65 -2.11
C SER A 121 -12.78 48.71 -2.51
N LYS A 122 -13.40 47.59 -2.94
CA LYS A 122 -14.75 47.58 -3.54
C LYS A 122 -15.51 46.29 -3.25
N ILE A 123 -16.83 46.37 -3.27
CA ILE A 123 -17.74 45.33 -2.76
C ILE A 123 -18.59 44.78 -3.89
N SER A 124 -18.49 43.49 -4.20
CA SER A 124 -19.52 42.82 -4.99
C SER A 124 -20.52 42.14 -4.05
N THR A 125 -21.80 42.45 -4.24
CA THR A 125 -22.89 42.01 -3.37
C THR A 125 -23.93 41.24 -4.17
N VAL A 126 -24.33 40.09 -3.65
CA VAL A 126 -25.59 39.44 -4.00
C VAL A 126 -26.53 39.61 -2.82
N ASP A 127 -27.64 40.30 -3.03
CA ASP A 127 -28.64 40.57 -1.99
C ASP A 127 -29.95 39.85 -2.28
N ILE A 128 -30.33 38.92 -1.40
CA ILE A 128 -31.51 38.09 -1.49
C ILE A 128 -32.45 38.52 -0.36
N SER A 129 -33.19 39.61 -0.55
CA SER A 129 -34.05 40.15 0.52
C SER A 129 -35.14 39.16 0.95
N SER A 130 -36.12 38.89 0.09
CA SER A 130 -37.15 37.85 0.31
C SER A 130 -37.35 36.91 -0.88
N GLY A 131 -36.55 37.07 -1.93
CA GLY A 131 -36.56 36.27 -3.15
C GLY A 131 -35.78 34.95 -3.01
N THR A 132 -35.48 34.34 -4.15
CA THR A 132 -34.74 33.06 -4.20
C THR A 132 -33.56 33.12 -5.17
N VAL A 133 -32.41 32.59 -4.77
CA VAL A 133 -31.30 32.28 -5.68
C VAL A 133 -31.02 30.79 -5.68
N THR A 134 -31.05 30.18 -6.87
CA THR A 134 -30.64 28.78 -7.10
C THR A 134 -29.34 28.75 -7.89
N VAL A 135 -28.31 28.11 -7.34
CA VAL A 135 -27.03 27.88 -8.01
C VAL A 135 -26.92 26.39 -8.37
N ASN A 136 -27.07 26.06 -9.65
CA ASN A 136 -27.07 24.68 -10.15
C ASN A 136 -25.66 24.12 -10.41
N GLY A 137 -24.65 24.99 -10.58
CA GLY A 137 -23.26 24.58 -10.66
C GLY A 137 -22.42 25.18 -9.54
N GLN A 138 -21.16 25.51 -9.82
CA GLN A 138 -20.23 25.94 -8.79
C GLN A 138 -20.63 27.30 -8.19
N MET A 139 -20.57 27.39 -6.86
CA MET A 139 -20.52 28.66 -6.14
C MET A 139 -19.09 28.95 -5.67
N ASP A 140 -18.60 30.15 -5.96
CA ASP A 140 -17.22 30.53 -5.66
C ASP A 140 -17.11 31.98 -5.14
N MET A 141 -16.33 32.16 -4.07
CA MET A 141 -15.96 33.47 -3.52
C MET A 141 -14.43 33.61 -3.40
N ALA A 142 -13.67 33.13 -4.40
CA ALA A 142 -12.21 33.05 -4.40
C ALA A 142 -11.49 34.42 -4.49
N ASN A 143 -10.19 34.41 -4.16
CA ASN A 143 -9.16 35.39 -4.55
C ASN A 143 -9.02 36.74 -3.80
N ASN A 144 -9.44 36.89 -2.55
CA ASN A 144 -8.99 38.05 -1.75
C ASN A 144 -9.11 37.80 -0.24
N ASN A 145 -8.15 38.28 0.57
CA ASN A 145 -8.12 38.07 2.03
C ASN A 145 -8.97 39.09 2.82
N SER A 146 -9.80 39.89 2.14
CA SER A 146 -10.67 40.89 2.79
C SER A 146 -12.14 40.47 2.71
N PRO A 147 -12.73 39.92 3.79
CA PRO A 147 -14.12 39.45 3.79
C PRO A 147 -15.14 40.56 3.50
N GLU A 148 -14.77 41.82 3.69
CA GLU A 148 -15.64 42.99 3.48
C GLU A 148 -15.91 43.32 1.99
N THR A 149 -15.22 42.66 1.06
CA THR A 149 -15.24 43.01 -0.37
C THR A 149 -16.12 42.09 -1.23
N LYS A 150 -16.69 41.04 -0.62
CA LYS A 150 -17.55 40.05 -1.28
C LYS A 150 -18.68 39.73 -0.31
N MET A 151 -19.90 40.10 -0.65
CA MET A 151 -21.05 39.97 0.24
C MET A 151 -22.12 39.10 -0.39
N LEU A 152 -22.60 38.12 0.37
CA LEU A 152 -23.83 37.41 0.08
C LEU A 152 -24.80 37.64 1.23
N ASN A 153 -25.87 38.39 0.98
CA ASN A 153 -26.88 38.69 1.98
C ASN A 153 -28.13 37.87 1.68
N VAL A 154 -28.65 37.16 2.67
CA VAL A 154 -29.95 36.48 2.61
C VAL A 154 -30.82 37.07 3.71
N GLY A 155 -31.69 37.99 3.30
CA GLY A 155 -32.57 38.77 4.16
C GLY A 155 -33.77 37.98 4.71
N VAL A 156 -34.73 38.73 5.26
CA VAL A 156 -35.94 38.16 5.88
C VAL A 156 -36.79 37.45 4.83
N GLY A 157 -36.94 36.13 4.98
CA GLY A 157 -37.70 35.29 4.04
C GLY A 157 -36.93 34.91 2.76
N GLY A 158 -35.71 35.41 2.57
CA GLY A 158 -34.88 35.06 1.43
C GLY A 158 -34.46 33.59 1.44
N THR A 159 -34.32 33.00 0.25
CA THR A 159 -33.90 31.60 0.09
C THR A 159 -32.67 31.48 -0.81
N LEU A 160 -31.65 30.77 -0.34
CA LEU A 160 -30.48 30.39 -1.12
C LEU A 160 -30.45 28.87 -1.30
N VAL A 161 -30.40 28.40 -2.55
CA VAL A 161 -30.35 26.98 -2.89
C VAL A 161 -29.04 26.66 -3.62
N LEU A 162 -28.24 25.78 -3.05
CA LEU A 162 -26.91 25.40 -3.54
C LEU A 162 -26.97 23.95 -4.02
N ASN A 163 -27.15 23.78 -5.32
CA ASN A 163 -27.28 22.50 -6.01
C ASN A 163 -25.99 22.12 -6.79
N GLY A 164 -24.90 22.85 -6.61
CA GLY A 164 -23.56 22.47 -7.07
C GLY A 164 -22.47 22.69 -6.00
N PRO A 165 -21.20 22.39 -6.30
CA PRO A 165 -20.13 22.46 -5.31
C PRO A 165 -19.85 23.89 -4.84
N VAL A 166 -19.42 24.04 -3.59
CA VAL A 166 -18.92 25.30 -3.01
C VAL A 166 -17.41 25.17 -2.82
N THR A 167 -16.61 25.88 -3.60
CA THR A 167 -15.16 25.63 -3.69
C THR A 167 -14.32 26.50 -2.77
N THR A 168 -14.66 27.78 -2.61
CA THR A 168 -14.01 28.67 -1.64
C THR A 168 -15.01 29.61 -0.97
N ASN A 169 -14.86 29.81 0.34
CA ASN A 169 -15.69 30.72 1.14
C ASN A 169 -14.81 31.72 1.89
N LYS A 170 -14.24 32.69 1.16
CA LYS A 170 -13.41 33.76 1.75
C LYS A 170 -14.13 35.12 1.82
N GLY A 171 -15.41 35.17 1.46
CA GLY A 171 -16.23 36.38 1.53
C GLY A 171 -17.13 36.42 2.76
N ALA A 172 -17.77 37.56 3.00
CA ALA A 172 -18.78 37.71 4.04
C ALA A 172 -20.14 37.17 3.56
N VAL A 173 -20.74 36.32 4.38
CA VAL A 173 -22.05 35.74 4.12
C VAL A 173 -22.97 36.03 5.31
N TYR A 174 -24.12 36.64 5.05
CA TYR A 174 -25.08 37.06 6.06
C TYR A 174 -26.40 36.33 5.86
N PHE A 175 -26.82 35.57 6.87
CA PHE A 175 -28.12 34.93 6.88
C PHE A 175 -28.99 35.54 7.96
N ASN A 176 -30.15 36.05 7.58
CA ASN A 176 -31.16 36.48 8.53
C ASN A 176 -31.73 35.26 9.28
N ALA A 177 -32.18 35.46 10.51
CA ALA A 177 -32.80 34.41 11.33
C ALA A 177 -34.03 33.75 10.67
N SER A 178 -34.73 34.47 9.78
CA SER A 178 -35.89 33.96 9.02
C SER A 178 -35.55 33.52 7.60
N SER A 179 -34.28 33.55 7.19
CA SER A 179 -33.85 33.09 5.86
C SER A 179 -33.82 31.57 5.76
N THR A 180 -33.72 31.02 4.55
CA THR A 180 -33.54 29.58 4.32
C THR A 180 -32.33 29.34 3.43
N VAL A 181 -31.39 28.50 3.88
CA VAL A 181 -30.26 28.06 3.06
C VAL A 181 -30.35 26.55 2.85
N LYS A 182 -30.20 26.10 1.60
CA LYS A 182 -30.29 24.68 1.23
C LYS A 182 -29.00 24.21 0.57
N TYR A 183 -28.37 23.18 1.12
CA TYR A 183 -27.25 22.45 0.53
C TYR A 183 -27.77 21.12 -0.01
N ILE A 184 -28.01 21.05 -1.32
CA ILE A 184 -28.73 19.92 -1.95
C ILE A 184 -27.97 19.28 -3.12
N TYR A 185 -26.68 19.61 -3.28
CA TYR A 185 -25.83 18.96 -4.29
C TYR A 185 -25.73 17.44 -4.02
N ASN A 186 -25.73 16.60 -5.07
CA ASN A 186 -25.65 15.15 -4.88
C ASN A 186 -24.25 14.65 -4.42
N GLY A 187 -23.21 15.45 -4.65
CA GLY A 187 -21.86 15.16 -4.19
C GLY A 187 -21.51 15.83 -2.86
N ASP A 188 -20.24 15.69 -2.48
CA ASP A 188 -19.68 16.41 -1.35
C ASP A 188 -19.71 17.92 -1.58
N GLN A 189 -20.01 18.68 -0.53
CA GLN A 189 -20.21 20.13 -0.62
C GLN A 189 -19.67 20.82 0.63
N ASN A 190 -18.93 21.90 0.44
CA ASN A 190 -18.58 22.76 1.57
C ASN A 190 -19.79 23.60 1.98
N MET A 191 -19.96 23.76 3.29
CA MET A 191 -20.93 24.67 3.87
C MET A 191 -20.25 25.98 4.25
N PHE A 192 -21.01 27.06 4.16
CA PHE A 192 -20.56 28.37 4.58
C PHE A 192 -20.31 28.36 6.08
N SER A 193 -19.15 28.86 6.49
CA SER A 193 -18.82 29.00 7.89
C SER A 193 -17.86 30.19 8.09
N ARG A 194 -17.88 30.77 9.28
CA ARG A 194 -17.35 32.10 9.59
C ARG A 194 -15.82 32.22 9.41
N GLU A 195 -15.37 33.23 8.68
CA GLU A 195 -14.16 33.99 9.00
C GLU A 195 -14.63 35.36 9.53
N THR A 196 -14.23 35.72 10.76
CA THR A 196 -14.64 36.96 11.48
C THR A 196 -14.65 38.22 10.59
N PRO A 197 -15.57 39.20 10.80
CA PRO A 197 -16.32 39.49 12.03
C PRO A 197 -17.76 38.95 12.13
N PHE A 198 -18.44 38.64 11.02
CA PHE A 198 -19.90 38.53 11.00
C PHE A 198 -20.39 37.07 11.02
N ASP A 199 -21.37 36.77 11.88
CA ASP A 199 -21.62 35.42 12.35
C ASP A 199 -22.31 34.52 11.29
N GLY A 200 -21.73 33.35 11.01
CA GLY A 200 -22.28 32.28 10.17
C GLY A 200 -23.45 31.56 10.83
N VAL A 201 -24.48 32.35 11.12
CA VAL A 201 -25.67 31.93 11.85
C VAL A 201 -26.79 31.75 10.86
N TYR A 202 -27.11 30.50 10.58
CA TYR A 202 -28.24 30.17 9.71
C TYR A 202 -29.55 30.51 10.39
N GLY A 203 -30.51 31.03 9.62
CA GLY A 203 -31.91 31.01 9.99
C GLY A 203 -32.43 29.58 9.96
N ASN A 204 -33.01 29.17 8.83
CA ASN A 204 -33.31 27.78 8.53
C ASN A 204 -32.22 27.18 7.62
N LEU A 205 -31.89 25.93 7.87
CA LEU A 205 -30.86 25.19 7.14
C LEU A 205 -31.42 23.85 6.68
N VAL A 206 -31.33 23.57 5.38
CA VAL A 206 -31.66 22.27 4.81
C VAL A 206 -30.38 21.64 4.27
N VAL A 207 -30.10 20.41 4.69
CA VAL A 207 -28.95 19.63 4.24
C VAL A 207 -29.46 18.33 3.62
N GLY A 208 -29.27 18.17 2.32
CA GLY A 208 -29.79 17.02 1.58
C GLY A 208 -29.05 16.76 0.28
N GLY A 209 -29.71 16.03 -0.62
CA GLY A 209 -29.19 15.69 -1.95
C GLY A 209 -28.24 14.50 -1.99
N GLY A 210 -27.69 14.05 -0.85
CA GLY A 210 -26.64 13.03 -0.76
C GLY A 210 -25.27 13.61 -0.39
N GLY A 211 -24.28 12.72 -0.29
CA GLY A 211 -22.88 13.09 -0.01
C GLY A 211 -22.64 13.71 1.37
N VAL A 212 -21.42 14.21 1.55
CA VAL A 212 -20.96 14.85 2.79
C VAL A 212 -20.99 16.37 2.66
N LYS A 213 -21.63 17.03 3.62
CA LYS A 213 -21.63 18.48 3.78
C LYS A 213 -20.68 18.88 4.91
N ALA A 214 -19.57 19.52 4.55
CA ALA A 214 -18.52 19.87 5.48
C ALA A 214 -18.48 21.38 5.72
N PRO A 215 -18.68 21.86 6.95
CA PRO A 215 -18.40 23.25 7.30
C PRO A 215 -16.96 23.65 6.94
N SER A 216 -16.77 24.58 6.02
CA SER A 216 -15.45 25.05 5.59
C SER A 216 -15.04 26.27 6.40
N PHE A 217 -14.21 26.07 7.43
CA PHE A 217 -13.77 27.11 8.36
C PHE A 217 -12.36 27.61 8.03
N GLY A 218 -12.14 28.91 8.24
CA GLY A 218 -10.81 29.43 8.55
C GLY A 218 -10.28 28.85 9.87
N ASN A 219 -8.98 28.99 10.14
CA ASN A 219 -8.30 28.37 11.29
C ASN A 219 -8.81 28.83 12.68
N THR A 220 -9.56 29.94 12.79
CA THR A 220 -9.96 30.54 14.08
C THR A 220 -11.36 30.20 14.56
N SER A 221 -12.31 29.86 13.68
CA SER A 221 -13.69 29.57 14.07
C SER A 221 -13.92 28.07 14.29
N THR A 222 -14.65 27.74 15.36
CA THR A 222 -14.91 26.36 15.81
C THR A 222 -16.39 26.00 15.87
N GLU A 223 -17.31 26.90 15.51
CA GLU A 223 -18.75 26.72 15.70
C GLU A 223 -19.59 27.24 14.52
N MET A 224 -20.57 26.46 14.10
CA MET A 224 -21.67 26.81 13.17
C MET A 224 -22.97 26.88 13.97
N THR A 225 -23.83 27.85 13.73
CA THR A 225 -25.07 28.04 14.50
C THR A 225 -26.30 28.04 13.59
N VAL A 226 -27.38 27.39 14.03
CA VAL A 226 -28.71 27.44 13.41
C VAL A 226 -29.70 28.02 14.43
N GLN A 227 -30.40 29.09 14.05
CA GLN A 227 -31.41 29.75 14.89
C GLN A 227 -32.81 29.14 14.74
N GLY A 228 -33.17 28.76 13.51
CA GLY A 228 -34.46 28.17 13.17
C GLY A 228 -34.38 26.64 13.08
N THR A 229 -34.93 26.09 12.01
CA THR A 229 -34.97 24.65 11.81
C THR A 229 -33.77 24.15 10.99
N LEU A 230 -33.08 23.13 11.50
CA LEU A 230 -32.19 22.26 10.74
C LEU A 230 -32.98 21.06 10.20
N THR A 231 -33.18 21.01 8.89
CA THR A 231 -33.79 19.87 8.20
C THR A 231 -32.70 18.98 7.59
N MET A 232 -32.63 17.73 8.04
CA MET A 232 -31.75 16.70 7.50
C MET A 232 -32.50 15.89 6.44
N ASP A 233 -32.27 16.17 5.16
CA ASP A 233 -33.02 15.66 4.02
C ASP A 233 -32.16 14.77 3.09
N GLY A 234 -31.49 13.77 3.68
CA GLY A 234 -30.74 12.75 2.95
C GLY A 234 -29.27 13.09 2.70
N ALA A 235 -28.59 13.73 3.65
CA ALA A 235 -27.14 13.97 3.57
C ALA A 235 -26.45 13.95 4.95
N ILE A 236 -25.12 13.87 4.95
CA ILE A 236 -24.31 13.88 6.18
C ILE A 236 -23.77 15.28 6.44
N ILE A 237 -23.96 15.84 7.63
CA ILE A 237 -23.16 16.99 8.08
C ILE A 237 -21.92 16.45 8.79
N LYS A 238 -20.72 16.68 8.24
CA LYS A 238 -19.46 16.21 8.83
C LYS A 238 -18.76 17.31 9.59
N LEU A 239 -18.73 17.19 10.91
CA LEU A 239 -18.24 18.24 11.79
C LEU A 239 -16.71 18.27 11.97
N GLU A 240 -16.04 17.14 11.79
CA GLU A 240 -14.59 17.00 12.02
C GLU A 240 -14.14 17.52 13.40
N SER A 241 -13.55 18.73 13.47
CA SER A 241 -13.09 19.38 14.72
C SER A 241 -13.96 20.57 15.13
N LYS A 242 -15.22 20.60 14.68
CA LYS A 242 -16.09 21.77 14.71
C LYS A 242 -17.40 21.47 15.39
N ARG A 243 -18.05 22.49 15.93
CA ARG A 243 -19.28 22.36 16.71
C ARG A 243 -20.45 22.87 15.88
N LEU A 244 -21.56 22.16 15.93
CA LEU A 244 -22.84 22.62 15.37
C LEU A 244 -23.76 22.95 16.53
N GLN A 245 -24.22 24.19 16.62
CA GLN A 245 -25.11 24.68 17.65
C GLN A 245 -26.50 24.93 17.09
N ILE A 246 -27.52 24.37 17.76
CA ILE A 246 -28.91 24.77 17.60
C ILE A 246 -29.24 25.71 18.77
N ASN A 247 -29.64 26.94 18.45
CA ASN A 247 -29.99 27.93 19.47
C ASN A 247 -31.38 27.68 20.08
N ASP A 248 -31.68 28.38 21.18
CA ASP A 248 -33.02 28.35 21.78
C ASP A 248 -34.08 28.80 20.76
N GLY A 249 -35.18 28.05 20.70
CA GLY A 249 -36.23 28.21 19.68
C GLY A 249 -35.97 27.46 18.37
N GLY A 250 -34.75 26.95 18.15
CA GLY A 250 -34.42 26.13 17.00
C GLY A 250 -34.88 24.68 17.13
N ASN A 251 -34.86 23.93 16.02
CA ASN A 251 -35.25 22.52 15.98
C ASN A 251 -34.39 21.72 15.01
N ILE A 252 -34.34 20.40 15.18
CA ILE A 252 -33.74 19.47 14.21
C ILE A 252 -34.85 18.50 13.78
N VAL A 253 -35.09 18.38 12.47
CA VAL A 253 -36.12 17.49 11.91
C VAL A 253 -35.56 16.70 10.73
N PRO A 254 -36.03 15.46 10.49
CA PRO A 254 -35.73 14.77 9.24
C PRO A 254 -36.56 15.36 8.09
N GLY A 255 -36.06 15.22 6.87
CA GLY A 255 -36.84 15.49 5.67
C GLY A 255 -38.02 14.53 5.56
N ALA A 256 -39.13 14.97 4.97
CA ALA A 256 -40.39 14.22 4.96
C ALA A 256 -40.26 12.80 4.37
N SER A 257 -39.36 12.62 3.41
CA SER A 257 -39.10 11.33 2.74
C SER A 257 -37.79 10.68 3.18
N ASN A 258 -37.00 11.35 4.02
CA ASN A 258 -35.64 10.97 4.38
C ASN A 258 -35.51 10.91 5.90
N PRO A 259 -35.86 9.77 6.53
CA PRO A 259 -35.64 9.60 7.97
C PRO A 259 -34.14 9.66 8.29
N TYR A 260 -33.81 9.89 9.56
CA TYR A 260 -32.41 9.83 9.98
C TYR A 260 -31.83 8.43 9.77
N SER A 261 -30.59 8.38 9.28
CA SER A 261 -29.91 7.14 8.90
C SER A 261 -28.40 7.37 8.82
N VAL A 262 -27.63 6.34 8.45
CA VAL A 262 -26.18 6.48 8.21
C VAL A 262 -25.86 7.43 7.04
N THR A 263 -26.82 7.69 6.13
CA THR A 263 -26.68 8.68 5.05
C THR A 263 -27.40 10.00 5.34
N ASN A 264 -28.06 10.11 6.51
CA ASN A 264 -28.82 11.29 6.91
C ASN A 264 -28.63 11.59 8.41
N MET A 265 -27.45 12.10 8.76
CA MET A 265 -27.03 12.31 10.15
C MET A 265 -25.99 13.43 10.29
N ILE A 266 -25.74 13.82 11.54
CA ILE A 266 -24.64 14.69 11.95
C ILE A 266 -23.48 13.80 12.39
N GLN A 267 -22.48 13.69 11.53
CA GLN A 267 -21.27 12.93 11.81
C GLN A 267 -20.34 13.74 12.71
N THR A 268 -20.20 13.30 13.96
CA THR A 268 -19.42 14.02 14.98
C THR A 268 -17.92 13.71 14.96
N ILE A 269 -17.49 12.67 14.25
CA ILE A 269 -16.08 12.22 14.19
C ILE A 269 -15.67 11.76 12.79
N LYS A 270 -14.42 12.07 12.40
CA LYS A 270 -13.65 11.39 11.35
C LYS A 270 -12.81 10.26 11.97
N SER A 271 -12.52 9.18 11.25
CA SER A 271 -11.72 7.98 11.62
C SER A 271 -10.40 8.16 12.41
N SER A 272 -10.03 9.36 12.85
CA SER A 272 -9.04 9.62 13.90
C SER A 272 -9.03 11.10 14.30
N GLY A 273 -9.47 11.43 15.53
CA GLY A 273 -9.08 12.67 16.22
C GLY A 273 -9.94 13.93 16.05
N GLY A 274 -11.20 13.83 15.61
CA GLY A 274 -12.10 15.00 15.53
C GLY A 274 -12.71 15.41 16.89
N THR A 275 -12.72 16.71 17.22
CA THR A 275 -13.41 17.28 18.40
C THR A 275 -14.88 17.64 18.15
N GLY A 276 -15.43 17.27 16.99
CA GLY A 276 -16.75 17.72 16.58
C GLY A 276 -17.88 17.27 17.50
N SER A 277 -18.88 18.14 17.68
CA SER A 277 -20.01 17.89 18.57
C SER A 277 -21.27 18.66 18.17
N LEU A 278 -22.44 18.09 18.43
CA LEU A 278 -23.71 18.79 18.36
C LEU A 278 -24.03 19.44 19.71
N ILE A 279 -24.35 20.72 19.74
CA ILE A 279 -24.82 21.47 20.90
C ILE A 279 -26.26 21.86 20.63
N PHE A 280 -27.17 21.49 21.52
CA PHE A 280 -28.55 21.95 21.49
C PHE A 280 -28.77 22.86 22.70
N LYS A 281 -29.28 24.08 22.49
CA LYS A 281 -29.61 25.03 23.55
C LYS A 281 -31.11 25.18 23.65
N SER A 282 -31.64 25.23 24.86
CA SER A 282 -33.01 25.70 25.09
C SER A 282 -33.24 26.15 26.52
N ASN A 283 -34.24 26.99 26.70
CA ASN A 283 -34.76 27.44 27.98
C ASN A 283 -35.94 26.58 28.50
N THR A 284 -36.34 25.52 27.79
CA THR A 284 -37.46 24.64 28.19
C THR A 284 -37.07 23.17 28.15
N ALA A 285 -37.58 22.38 29.11
CA ALA A 285 -37.30 20.94 29.15
C ALA A 285 -37.88 20.18 27.95
N SER A 286 -39.06 20.59 27.46
CA SER A 286 -39.74 19.98 26.31
C SER A 286 -38.93 20.10 25.02
N ALA A 287 -38.17 21.17 24.83
CA ALA A 287 -37.35 21.34 23.63
C ALA A 287 -36.18 20.34 23.55
N PHE A 288 -35.67 19.89 24.71
CA PHE A 288 -34.63 18.86 24.74
C PHE A 288 -35.17 17.44 24.50
N GLN A 289 -36.49 17.25 24.55
CA GLN A 289 -37.16 15.97 24.26
C GLN A 289 -37.24 15.74 22.74
N THR A 290 -36.09 15.50 22.13
CA THR A 290 -35.94 15.35 20.68
C THR A 290 -34.94 14.24 20.34
N THR A 291 -34.81 13.97 19.04
CA THR A 291 -33.75 13.12 18.48
C THR A 291 -32.55 13.97 18.12
N TYR A 292 -31.38 13.60 18.63
CA TYR A 292 -30.09 14.14 18.26
C TYR A 292 -29.50 13.18 17.23
N PRO A 293 -29.55 13.51 15.92
CA PRO A 293 -29.27 12.54 14.87
C PRO A 293 -27.76 12.43 14.64
N VAL A 294 -27.00 12.10 15.68
CA VAL A 294 -25.54 11.97 15.61
C VAL A 294 -25.10 10.57 15.18
N GLY A 295 -23.88 10.48 14.66
CA GLY A 295 -23.26 9.20 14.32
C GLY A 295 -21.73 9.28 14.15
N THR A 296 -21.16 8.13 13.80
CA THR A 296 -19.75 7.93 13.47
C THR A 296 -19.58 7.89 11.94
N GLU A 297 -18.41 7.49 11.42
CA GLU A 297 -18.26 7.29 9.96
C GLU A 297 -19.07 6.13 9.40
N THR A 298 -19.33 5.12 10.23
CA THR A 298 -19.86 3.83 9.79
C THR A 298 -21.24 3.52 10.38
N ALA A 299 -21.70 4.31 11.34
CA ALA A 299 -22.92 4.03 12.08
C ALA A 299 -23.71 5.31 12.40
N TYR A 300 -25.02 5.21 12.27
CA TYR A 300 -25.97 6.16 12.85
C TYR A 300 -26.26 5.76 14.29
N SER A 301 -25.97 6.64 15.23
CA SER A 301 -25.93 6.32 16.66
C SER A 301 -26.60 7.42 17.49
N PRO A 302 -27.92 7.65 17.33
CA PRO A 302 -28.58 8.83 17.88
C PRO A 302 -28.68 8.80 19.40
N LEU A 303 -28.79 9.98 20.00
CA LEU A 303 -29.40 10.16 21.32
C LEU A 303 -30.88 10.52 21.11
N VAL A 304 -31.79 9.81 21.77
CA VAL A 304 -33.22 10.13 21.78
C VAL A 304 -33.65 10.36 23.22
N ILE A 305 -34.18 11.55 23.51
CA ILE A 305 -34.76 11.89 24.81
C ILE A 305 -36.28 11.96 24.62
N SER A 306 -37.01 11.03 25.25
CA SER A 306 -38.48 10.99 25.18
C SER A 306 -39.15 11.63 26.39
N ASN A 307 -38.45 11.74 27.52
CA ASN A 307 -38.90 12.50 28.68
C ASN A 307 -37.70 13.08 29.42
N LEU A 308 -37.82 14.34 29.82
CA LEU A 308 -36.84 15.03 30.65
C LEU A 308 -37.56 15.90 31.66
N GLY A 309 -37.72 15.42 32.89
CA GLY A 309 -38.19 16.23 34.01
C GLY A 309 -37.03 16.90 34.73
N ALA A 310 -36.73 18.13 34.31
CA ALA A 310 -35.72 18.98 34.90
C ALA A 310 -36.18 20.45 34.85
N ASP A 311 -35.76 21.22 35.84
CA ASP A 311 -35.80 22.67 35.73
C ASP A 311 -34.62 23.12 34.85
N VAL A 312 -34.93 23.98 33.88
CA VAL A 312 -33.99 24.41 32.83
C VAL A 312 -33.70 25.90 33.01
N ALA A 313 -32.44 26.23 33.28
CA ALA A 313 -31.99 27.61 33.39
C ALA A 313 -31.83 28.27 32.00
N THR A 314 -31.85 29.60 31.96
CA THR A 314 -31.57 30.33 30.72
C THR A 314 -30.18 29.98 30.17
N GLY A 315 -30.11 29.61 28.90
CA GLY A 315 -28.87 29.23 28.22
C GLY A 315 -28.41 27.79 28.49
N ALA A 316 -29.26 26.94 29.08
CA ALA A 316 -28.97 25.53 29.25
C ALA A 316 -28.69 24.83 27.91
N TYR A 317 -27.87 23.77 27.95
CA TYR A 317 -27.48 23.05 26.75
C TYR A 317 -27.17 21.57 26.97
N ILE A 318 -27.42 20.76 25.95
CA ILE A 318 -26.93 19.38 25.83
C ILE A 318 -25.94 19.33 24.68
N THR A 319 -24.70 18.95 24.97
CA THR A 319 -23.70 18.61 23.95
C THR A 319 -23.64 17.10 23.79
N VAL A 320 -23.72 16.61 22.55
CA VAL A 320 -23.68 15.18 22.22
C VAL A 320 -22.59 14.90 21.20
N LYS A 321 -21.82 13.85 21.46
CA LYS A 321 -20.80 13.33 20.55
C LYS A 321 -20.84 11.80 20.55
N ALA A 322 -21.02 11.19 19.38
CA ALA A 322 -20.87 9.75 19.18
C ALA A 322 -19.42 9.42 18.83
N ILE A 323 -18.80 8.49 19.54
CA ILE A 323 -17.39 8.17 19.44
C ILE A 323 -17.19 6.69 19.15
N ALA A 324 -16.60 6.36 18.00
CA ALA A 324 -16.19 5.00 17.70
C ALA A 324 -14.95 4.61 18.53
N GLY A 325 -14.96 3.40 19.10
CA GLY A 325 -13.82 2.81 19.81
C GLY A 325 -14.20 2.14 21.13
N LYS A 326 -13.27 1.30 21.63
CA LYS A 326 -13.48 0.49 22.82
C LYS A 326 -13.75 1.38 24.05
N PRO A 327 -14.92 1.25 24.72
CA PRO A 327 -15.22 1.95 25.96
C PRO A 327 -14.40 1.38 27.14
N PHE A 328 -14.39 2.10 28.26
CA PHE A 328 -13.64 1.74 29.46
C PHE A 328 -14.28 0.57 30.26
N VAL A 329 -14.35 -0.62 29.64
CA VAL A 329 -14.98 -1.85 30.19
C VAL A 329 -14.03 -3.06 30.14
N SER A 330 -14.16 -3.97 31.11
CA SER A 330 -13.29 -5.15 31.23
C SER A 330 -13.72 -6.37 30.41
N SER A 331 -14.92 -6.34 29.79
CA SER A 331 -15.49 -7.47 29.04
C SER A 331 -15.01 -7.57 27.60
N THR A 332 -15.15 -8.76 27.02
CA THR A 332 -15.01 -9.05 25.58
C THR A 332 -16.32 -8.83 24.81
N ASP A 333 -17.45 -8.78 25.51
CA ASP A 333 -18.78 -8.47 25.01
C ASP A 333 -19.13 -7.00 25.35
N TYR A 334 -19.07 -6.10 24.37
CA TYR A 334 -19.32 -4.66 24.55
C TYR A 334 -19.69 -3.93 23.25
N ILE A 335 -20.25 -2.73 23.38
CA ILE A 335 -20.50 -1.82 22.26
C ILE A 335 -19.25 -0.95 22.01
N ASN A 336 -18.65 -1.08 20.84
CA ASN A 336 -17.50 -0.34 20.32
C ASN A 336 -17.86 1.09 19.86
N CYS A 337 -18.84 1.68 20.54
CA CYS A 337 -19.28 3.06 20.42
C CYS A 337 -19.57 3.60 21.83
N GLN A 338 -19.26 4.87 22.04
CA GLN A 338 -19.54 5.58 23.28
C GLN A 338 -20.12 6.96 22.97
N TRP A 339 -20.99 7.46 23.84
CA TRP A 339 -21.59 8.78 23.71
C TRP A 339 -21.06 9.68 24.81
N SER A 340 -20.33 10.72 24.43
CA SER A 340 -19.96 11.77 25.36
C SER A 340 -21.09 12.79 25.39
N ILE A 341 -21.79 12.87 26.52
CA ILE A 341 -22.84 13.85 26.75
C ILE A 341 -22.39 14.82 27.83
N ASN A 342 -22.43 16.11 27.55
CA ASN A 342 -22.18 17.16 28.53
C ASN A 342 -23.41 18.05 28.65
N THR A 343 -23.80 18.37 29.87
CA THR A 343 -24.98 19.19 30.14
C THR A 343 -24.63 20.37 31.04
N SER A 344 -25.34 21.48 30.87
CA SER A 344 -25.24 22.65 31.76
C SER A 344 -26.59 23.33 31.91
N GLY A 345 -26.85 23.94 33.06
CA GLY A 345 -28.10 24.65 33.36
C GLY A 345 -29.29 23.74 33.65
N PHE A 346 -29.07 22.49 34.10
CA PHE A 346 -30.12 21.58 34.54
C PHE A 346 -30.07 21.39 36.05
N THR A 347 -31.22 21.48 36.70
CA THR A 347 -31.44 20.94 38.04
C THR A 347 -32.52 19.86 37.92
N THR A 348 -32.12 18.60 38.05
CA THR A 348 -32.98 17.45 37.75
C THR A 348 -33.93 17.16 38.90
N THR A 349 -35.23 17.06 38.59
CA THR A 349 -36.32 17.00 39.59
C THR A 349 -37.09 15.67 39.57
N SER A 350 -37.25 15.00 38.41
CA SER A 350 -37.66 13.57 38.30
C SER A 350 -37.78 13.09 36.84
N GLY A 351 -37.44 11.83 36.54
CA GLY A 351 -37.83 11.14 35.29
C GLY A 351 -37.03 11.50 34.03
N LEU A 352 -35.92 10.78 33.78
CA LEU A 352 -35.21 10.74 32.49
C LEU A 352 -35.65 9.47 31.73
N ALA A 353 -36.16 9.61 30.51
CA ALA A 353 -36.45 8.49 29.62
C ALA A 353 -35.95 8.78 28.20
N GLY A 354 -35.43 7.74 27.56
CA GLY A 354 -34.83 7.82 26.24
C GLY A 354 -33.85 6.68 25.99
N TYR A 355 -33.11 6.75 24.90
CA TYR A 355 -32.09 5.76 24.56
C TYR A 355 -30.97 6.34 23.71
N LEU A 356 -29.86 5.60 23.67
CA LEU A 356 -28.78 5.75 22.70
C LEU A 356 -28.88 4.60 21.71
N GLY A 357 -28.96 4.88 20.41
CA GLY A 357 -28.99 3.86 19.37
C GLY A 357 -27.59 3.42 18.97
N TYR A 358 -27.36 2.13 18.73
CA TYR A 358 -26.09 1.61 18.20
C TYR A 358 -26.30 0.81 16.91
N ALA A 359 -25.24 0.55 16.15
CA ALA A 359 -25.28 -0.32 14.98
C ALA A 359 -24.74 -1.72 15.30
N ASP A 360 -25.16 -2.73 14.55
CA ASP A 360 -24.61 -4.09 14.70
C ASP A 360 -23.10 -4.14 14.51
N THR A 361 -22.58 -3.23 13.67
CA THR A 361 -21.14 -3.04 13.44
C THR A 361 -20.39 -2.50 14.65
N ASP A 362 -21.10 -1.97 15.65
CA ASP A 362 -20.50 -1.56 16.92
C ASP A 362 -20.35 -2.75 17.89
N ILE A 363 -20.93 -3.92 17.63
CA ILE A 363 -20.89 -5.04 18.57
C ILE A 363 -19.52 -5.72 18.53
N THR A 364 -18.88 -5.85 19.70
CA THR A 364 -17.77 -6.77 19.92
C THR A 364 -18.25 -7.89 20.82
N GLY A 365 -18.01 -9.15 20.43
CA GLY A 365 -18.43 -10.33 21.17
C GLY A 365 -19.87 -10.75 20.88
N THR A 366 -20.57 -11.29 21.89
CA THR A 366 -21.95 -11.79 21.76
C THR A 366 -22.95 -10.73 22.23
N GLU A 367 -23.81 -10.25 21.34
CA GLU A 367 -24.74 -9.16 21.64
C GLU A 367 -25.70 -9.47 22.80
N SER A 368 -26.21 -10.70 22.89
CA SER A 368 -27.14 -11.08 23.97
C SER A 368 -26.53 -10.95 25.36
N ASN A 369 -25.20 -10.92 25.46
CA ASN A 369 -24.50 -10.73 26.73
C ASN A 369 -24.38 -9.24 27.10
N ILE A 370 -24.52 -8.32 26.13
CA ILE A 370 -24.47 -6.87 26.32
C ILE A 370 -25.82 -6.41 26.88
N ASN A 371 -25.97 -6.46 28.20
CA ASN A 371 -27.25 -6.27 28.88
C ASN A 371 -27.25 -5.10 29.89
N THR A 372 -26.10 -4.47 30.12
CA THR A 372 -25.94 -3.44 31.16
C THR A 372 -25.47 -2.13 30.53
N THR A 373 -26.20 -1.05 30.81
CA THR A 373 -25.74 0.32 30.49
C THR A 373 -24.80 0.83 31.57
N GLY A 374 -23.69 1.43 31.15
CA GLY A 374 -22.78 2.16 32.04
C GLY A 374 -22.62 3.61 31.62
N VAL A 375 -22.48 4.49 32.62
CA VAL A 375 -22.13 5.90 32.46
C VAL A 375 -20.89 6.21 33.28
N TYR A 376 -19.83 6.66 32.61
CA TYR A 376 -18.61 7.10 33.28
C TYR A 376 -18.65 8.61 33.53
N ASN A 377 -18.62 9.01 34.81
CA ASN A 377 -18.75 10.41 35.25
C ASN A 377 -17.40 11.03 35.67
N SER A 378 -16.34 10.78 34.89
CA SER A 378 -14.94 11.20 35.12
C SER A 378 -14.20 10.57 36.31
N SER A 379 -14.91 9.97 37.27
CA SER A 379 -14.31 9.34 38.47
C SER A 379 -14.87 7.96 38.79
N SER A 380 -16.09 7.63 38.35
CA SER A 380 -16.74 6.36 38.65
C SER A 380 -17.68 5.92 37.53
N TRP A 381 -17.93 4.62 37.48
CA TRP A 381 -19.03 4.06 36.70
C TRP A 381 -20.32 4.11 37.52
N THR A 382 -21.38 4.61 36.91
CA THR A 382 -22.75 4.37 37.35
C THR A 382 -23.37 3.34 36.41
N THR A 383 -24.00 2.30 36.96
CA THR A 383 -24.69 1.26 36.19
C THR A 383 -26.13 1.13 36.66
N GLY A 384 -27.05 0.76 35.77
CA GLY A 384 -28.45 0.58 36.16
C GLY A 384 -29.47 0.63 35.01
N GLY A 385 -29.03 1.00 33.81
CA GLY A 385 -29.86 0.92 32.61
C GLY A 385 -29.84 -0.47 31.97
N SER A 386 -30.85 -0.75 31.16
CA SER A 386 -30.95 -1.96 30.35
C SER A 386 -30.58 -1.70 28.89
N VAL A 387 -30.15 -2.76 28.21
CA VAL A 387 -29.93 -2.78 26.76
C VAL A 387 -31.07 -3.56 26.11
N THR A 388 -31.65 -3.01 25.04
CA THR A 388 -32.71 -3.64 24.24
C THR A 388 -32.11 -4.05 22.89
N THR A 389 -31.53 -5.25 22.84
CA THR A 389 -30.80 -5.76 21.66
C THR A 389 -31.69 -5.88 20.43
N ALA A 390 -32.96 -6.26 20.58
CA ALA A 390 -33.90 -6.38 19.45
C ALA A 390 -34.10 -5.08 18.64
N ASN A 391 -33.75 -3.91 19.21
CA ASN A 391 -33.89 -2.61 18.58
C ASN A 391 -32.57 -1.80 18.57
N ASN A 392 -31.46 -2.44 18.97
CA ASN A 392 -30.15 -1.81 19.17
C ASN A 392 -30.18 -0.54 20.03
N ARG A 393 -30.73 -0.65 21.25
CA ARG A 393 -30.88 0.51 22.17
C ARG A 393 -30.20 0.31 23.50
N ILE A 394 -29.50 1.35 23.96
CA ILE A 394 -28.99 1.48 25.31
C ILE A 394 -29.93 2.46 26.04
N ASN A 395 -30.71 1.97 27.00
CA ASN A 395 -31.72 2.81 27.65
C ASN A 395 -31.06 3.78 28.64
N LEU A 396 -31.51 5.04 28.60
CA LEU A 396 -31.13 6.05 29.58
C LEU A 396 -31.70 5.68 30.95
N PHE A 397 -30.97 6.01 32.01
CA PHE A 397 -31.40 5.73 33.38
C PHE A 397 -30.86 6.78 34.37
N GLY A 398 -31.39 6.78 35.58
CA GLY A 398 -30.98 7.70 36.65
C GLY A 398 -31.54 9.12 36.46
N THR A 399 -30.87 10.10 37.08
CA THR A 399 -31.29 11.51 37.09
C THR A 399 -30.24 12.46 36.49
N ASN A 400 -29.13 11.94 35.96
CA ASN A 400 -28.06 12.76 35.36
C ASN A 400 -27.70 12.22 33.97
N LEU A 401 -27.79 13.09 32.96
CA LEU A 401 -27.44 12.75 31.58
C LEU A 401 -25.94 12.91 31.29
N ASN A 402 -25.22 13.68 32.11
CA ASN A 402 -23.82 14.01 31.89
C ASN A 402 -22.90 12.78 32.10
N GLY A 403 -22.03 12.51 31.14
CA GLY A 403 -21.03 11.44 31.20
C GLY A 403 -20.74 10.77 29.86
N GLN A 404 -19.86 9.77 29.90
CA GLN A 404 -19.59 8.88 28.77
C GLN A 404 -20.43 7.61 28.89
N TRP A 405 -21.38 7.44 27.98
CA TRP A 405 -22.31 6.33 27.96
C TRP A 405 -21.82 5.21 27.06
N THR A 406 -22.08 3.96 27.45
CA THR A 406 -21.85 2.76 26.63
C THR A 406 -22.61 1.56 27.23
N ALA A 407 -22.45 0.38 26.64
CA ALA A 407 -23.00 -0.87 27.13
C ALA A 407 -22.02 -2.04 27.03
N ALA A 408 -22.10 -2.94 28.01
CA ALA A 408 -21.30 -4.16 28.09
C ALA A 408 -22.05 -5.23 28.91
N SER A 409 -21.45 -6.40 29.06
CA SER A 409 -21.99 -7.44 29.92
C SER A 409 -21.99 -7.06 31.40
N THR A 410 -22.89 -7.66 32.18
CA THR A 410 -23.00 -7.40 33.64
C THR A 410 -21.65 -7.61 34.34
N GLY A 411 -21.26 -6.68 35.22
CA GLY A 411 -20.01 -6.74 35.97
C GLY A 411 -18.78 -6.16 35.25
N SER A 412 -18.94 -5.69 34.01
CA SER A 412 -17.83 -5.15 33.19
C SER A 412 -17.39 -3.74 33.53
N PHE A 413 -18.24 -3.00 34.25
CA PHE A 413 -18.02 -1.59 34.61
C PHE A 413 -17.29 -1.49 35.94
N THR A 414 -16.07 -2.02 35.97
CA THR A 414 -15.19 -1.89 37.13
C THR A 414 -14.42 -0.58 37.06
N ALA A 415 -14.09 -0.02 38.23
CA ALA A 415 -13.11 1.05 38.29
C ALA A 415 -11.80 0.58 37.62
N PRO A 416 -11.00 1.50 37.05
CA PRO A 416 -9.68 1.17 36.53
C PRO A 416 -8.94 0.30 37.55
N PRO A 417 -8.30 -0.81 37.15
CA PRO A 417 -7.40 -1.51 38.06
C PRO A 417 -6.47 -0.50 38.72
N ALA A 418 -6.25 -0.63 40.03
CA ALA A 418 -5.37 0.28 40.75
C ALA A 418 -4.02 0.36 40.02
N GLY A 419 -3.57 1.58 39.73
CA GLY A 419 -2.37 1.80 38.93
C GLY A 419 -2.59 1.86 37.41
N THR A 420 -3.83 1.97 36.90
CA THR A 420 -4.07 2.24 35.47
C THR A 420 -4.62 3.65 35.22
N ARG A 421 -3.99 4.38 34.30
CA ARG A 421 -4.38 5.72 33.87
C ARG A 421 -4.91 5.72 32.44
N TYR A 422 -6.07 6.33 32.27
CA TYR A 422 -6.71 6.53 30.98
C TYR A 422 -6.76 8.01 30.67
N SER A 423 -6.42 8.38 29.44
CA SER A 423 -6.58 9.75 28.99
C SER A 423 -8.07 10.06 28.82
N VAL A 424 -8.60 11.06 29.54
CA VAL A 424 -10.04 11.43 29.51
C VAL A 424 -10.32 12.66 28.63
N ALA A 425 -9.29 13.41 28.28
CA ALA A 425 -9.38 14.58 27.42
C ALA A 425 -8.05 14.83 26.71
N ASP A 426 -8.10 15.58 25.61
CA ASP A 426 -6.90 16.17 25.01
C ASP A 426 -6.15 17.01 26.05
N GLY A 427 -4.83 17.00 26.00
CA GLY A 427 -4.04 17.82 26.90
C GLY A 427 -2.58 17.43 26.96
N VAL A 428 -1.97 17.71 28.11
CA VAL A 428 -0.55 17.44 28.38
C VAL A 428 -0.42 16.34 29.42
N TRP A 429 0.61 15.50 29.32
CA TRP A 429 0.77 14.33 30.19
C TRP A 429 0.85 14.66 31.67
N ASN A 430 1.44 15.80 32.02
CA ASN A 430 1.56 16.26 33.40
C ASN A 430 0.33 17.03 33.93
N SER A 431 -0.74 17.15 33.14
CA SER A 431 -1.97 17.78 33.59
C SER A 431 -2.87 16.78 34.29
N ASN A 432 -3.26 17.08 35.53
CA ASN A 432 -4.25 16.30 36.26
C ASN A 432 -5.58 16.17 35.49
N ASN A 433 -5.98 17.18 34.72
CA ASN A 433 -7.25 17.16 33.97
C ASN A 433 -7.22 16.25 32.73
N THR A 434 -6.04 15.77 32.34
CA THR A 434 -5.89 14.89 31.19
C THR A 434 -6.20 13.43 31.52
N TRP A 435 -6.11 13.04 32.80
CA TRP A 435 -6.19 11.64 33.23
C TRP A 435 -7.37 11.40 34.18
N ASN A 436 -7.89 10.19 34.13
CA ASN A 436 -8.89 9.70 35.07
C ASN A 436 -8.44 9.87 36.54
N GLY A 437 -9.38 10.23 37.41
CA GLY A 437 -9.11 10.47 38.84
C GLY A 437 -8.35 11.76 39.13
N SER A 438 -8.16 12.64 38.14
CA SER A 438 -7.47 13.93 38.28
C SER A 438 -6.04 13.82 38.82
N THR A 439 -5.34 12.74 38.46
CA THR A 439 -3.96 12.47 38.88
C THR A 439 -3.11 12.08 37.67
N GLN A 440 -1.95 12.72 37.51
CA GLN A 440 -0.96 12.38 36.49
C GLN A 440 -0.45 10.92 36.61
N PRO A 441 -0.02 10.29 35.50
CA PRO A 441 0.61 8.98 35.52
C PRO A 441 1.95 8.96 36.24
N LEU A 442 2.15 7.91 37.04
CA LEU A 442 3.41 7.58 37.71
C LEU A 442 4.18 6.49 36.94
N ALA A 443 5.47 6.32 37.29
CA ALA A 443 6.33 5.28 36.71
C ALA A 443 5.82 3.84 36.91
N THR A 444 4.96 3.62 37.90
CA THR A 444 4.32 2.33 38.19
C THR A 444 2.99 2.14 37.47
N ASP A 445 2.46 3.20 36.85
CA ASP A 445 1.12 3.16 36.27
C ASP A 445 1.13 2.53 34.87
N ASN A 446 0.12 1.74 34.55
CA ASN A 446 -0.20 1.35 33.18
C ASN A 446 -0.98 2.49 32.52
N VAL A 447 -0.50 3.00 31.40
CA VAL A 447 -1.12 4.15 30.73
C VAL A 447 -1.78 3.71 29.45
N VAL A 448 -3.01 4.18 29.24
CA VAL A 448 -3.75 3.97 28.01
C VAL A 448 -4.19 5.32 27.46
N ILE A 449 -3.61 5.69 26.32
CA ILE A 449 -4.11 6.80 25.52
C ILE A 449 -5.30 6.28 24.73
N LEU A 450 -6.48 6.71 25.14
CA LEU A 450 -7.74 6.32 24.54
C LEU A 450 -7.88 6.86 23.12
N ASN A 451 -8.82 6.26 22.40
CA ASN A 451 -9.21 6.69 21.07
C ASN A 451 -9.56 8.17 21.04
N ASN A 452 -9.09 8.87 20.00
CA ASN A 452 -9.34 10.28 19.75
C ASN A 452 -8.85 11.23 20.85
N VAL A 453 -7.87 10.82 21.65
CA VAL A 453 -7.20 11.69 22.60
C VAL A 453 -5.80 12.03 22.11
N ASN A 454 -5.50 13.33 22.08
CA ASN A 454 -4.21 13.90 21.72
C ASN A 454 -3.46 14.31 22.99
N ILE A 455 -2.37 13.62 23.29
CA ILE A 455 -1.51 13.93 24.42
C ILE A 455 -0.21 14.57 23.92
N LYS A 456 0.02 15.83 24.29
CA LYS A 456 1.27 16.59 24.10
C LYS A 456 2.14 16.53 25.37
N GLU A 457 3.44 16.87 25.28
CA GLU A 457 4.44 17.21 26.35
C GLU A 457 4.30 16.67 27.82
N ALA A 458 5.31 16.33 28.67
CA ALA A 458 6.79 16.39 28.75
C ALA A 458 7.29 15.31 29.78
N LEU A 459 8.58 14.93 29.79
CA LEU A 459 9.29 14.00 30.74
C LEU A 459 8.43 12.90 31.40
N ARG A 460 8.44 11.68 30.85
CA ARG A 460 7.42 10.69 31.15
C ARG A 460 8.04 9.37 31.54
N THR A 461 7.53 8.78 32.61
CA THR A 461 7.78 7.38 32.93
C THR A 461 6.46 6.72 33.27
N CYS A 462 6.22 5.56 32.69
CA CYS A 462 5.12 4.69 33.07
C CYS A 462 5.58 3.22 33.04
N ASN A 463 4.71 2.34 33.56
CA ASN A 463 4.94 0.92 33.48
C ASN A 463 4.68 0.43 32.05
N ASN A 464 3.41 0.25 31.67
CA ASN A 464 3.02 -0.06 30.29
C ASN A 464 2.44 1.19 29.61
N LEU A 465 2.50 1.26 28.28
CA LEU A 465 1.80 2.27 27.49
C LEU A 465 1.06 1.61 26.33
N THR A 466 -0.22 1.94 26.19
CA THR A 466 -1.02 1.59 25.01
C THR A 466 -1.55 2.85 24.34
N ILE A 467 -1.38 2.97 23.03
CA ILE A 467 -2.05 3.98 22.21
C ILE A 467 -3.10 3.29 21.37
N ALA A 468 -4.37 3.50 21.70
CA ALA A 468 -5.50 2.94 20.94
C ALA A 468 -5.52 3.45 19.49
N SER A 469 -6.26 2.78 18.60
CA SER A 469 -6.21 2.97 17.13
C SER A 469 -6.31 4.40 16.60
N SER A 470 -6.95 5.31 17.34
CA SER A 470 -7.04 6.74 17.00
C SER A 470 -6.45 7.68 18.06
N GLY A 471 -5.85 7.11 19.12
CA GLY A 471 -5.09 7.87 20.11
C GLY A 471 -3.79 8.40 19.51
N ARG A 472 -3.33 9.55 20.01
CA ARG A 472 -2.09 10.17 19.53
C ARG A 472 -1.24 10.61 20.71
N LEU A 473 0.01 10.15 20.71
CA LEU A 473 1.07 10.67 21.57
C LEU A 473 2.00 11.53 20.72
N TYR A 474 2.05 12.82 21.02
CA TYR A 474 2.90 13.80 20.34
C TYR A 474 3.99 14.27 21.31
N ASP A 475 5.25 14.05 20.94
CA ASP A 475 6.43 14.57 21.61
C ASP A 475 7.08 15.61 20.67
N ASP A 476 6.97 16.90 20.98
CA ASP A 476 7.41 18.01 20.12
C ASP A 476 8.25 19.03 20.87
N ASN A 477 8.72 18.69 22.08
CA ASN A 477 9.62 19.57 22.78
C ASN A 477 10.97 19.54 22.09
N LYS A 478 11.57 20.71 21.92
CA LYS A 478 12.99 20.85 21.53
C LYS A 478 13.92 20.92 22.76
N GLY A 479 13.44 20.47 23.93
CA GLY A 479 14.16 20.42 25.21
C GLY A 479 14.38 18.98 25.67
N THR A 480 15.01 18.76 26.84
CA THR A 480 15.47 17.45 27.37
C THR A 480 14.38 16.41 27.71
N ALA A 481 13.19 16.48 27.12
CA ALA A 481 12.10 15.54 27.39
C ALA A 481 12.48 14.11 26.97
N PHE A 482 12.05 13.11 27.74
CA PHE A 482 12.20 11.70 27.42
C PHE A 482 10.89 10.95 27.70
N LEU A 483 10.69 9.84 27.00
CA LEU A 483 9.65 8.84 27.25
C LEU A 483 10.31 7.53 27.68
N ASN A 484 10.13 7.16 28.95
CA ASN A 484 10.61 5.89 29.48
C ASN A 484 9.43 4.96 29.77
N ILE A 485 9.47 3.76 29.21
CA ILE A 485 8.42 2.75 29.38
C ILE A 485 9.09 1.49 29.94
N ASN A 486 8.74 1.14 31.18
CA ASN A 486 9.38 0.03 31.90
C ASN A 486 8.89 -1.35 31.41
N GLY A 487 7.66 -1.41 30.92
CA GLY A 487 6.96 -2.58 30.40
C GLY A 487 6.68 -2.47 28.90
N SER A 488 5.55 -3.01 28.43
CA SER A 488 5.20 -3.02 27.00
C SER A 488 4.80 -1.64 26.48
N PHE A 489 5.10 -1.42 25.20
CA PHE A 489 4.58 -0.28 24.44
C PHE A 489 3.81 -0.78 23.21
N ASP A 490 2.49 -0.68 23.28
CA ASP A 490 1.56 -1.20 22.28
C ASP A 490 0.90 -0.07 21.49
N ILE A 491 1.18 0.00 20.19
CA ILE A 491 0.79 1.13 19.34
C ILE A 491 -0.17 0.66 18.26
N GLN A 492 -1.45 0.99 18.45
CA GLN A 492 -2.49 0.86 17.43
C GLN A 492 -2.78 2.20 16.76
N GLY A 493 -2.55 3.32 17.46
CA GLY A 493 -2.70 4.67 16.95
C GLY A 493 -1.37 5.28 16.50
N ILE A 494 -1.12 6.54 16.87
CA ILE A 494 0.06 7.28 16.40
C ILE A 494 0.96 7.61 17.59
N TYR A 495 2.21 7.12 17.53
CA TYR A 495 3.31 7.68 18.29
C TYR A 495 4.16 8.54 17.36
N TYR A 496 4.30 9.80 17.73
CA TYR A 496 5.01 10.79 16.94
C TYR A 496 5.98 11.60 17.79
N ASP A 497 7.26 11.55 17.43
CA ASP A 497 8.35 12.16 18.19
C ASP A 497 9.23 13.06 17.29
N GLN A 498 9.13 14.37 17.49
CA GLN A 498 10.01 15.39 16.88
C GLN A 498 11.12 15.86 17.81
N ASN A 499 11.28 15.27 19.00
CA ASN A 499 12.22 15.79 19.97
C ASN A 499 13.68 15.60 19.49
N GLY A 500 14.36 16.74 19.30
CA GLY A 500 15.77 16.81 18.92
C GLY A 500 16.75 16.61 20.08
N SER A 501 16.26 16.41 21.31
CA SER A 501 17.05 16.39 22.54
C SER A 501 16.39 15.54 23.64
N GLY A 502 16.85 14.29 23.82
CA GLY A 502 16.34 13.40 24.88
C GLY A 502 16.37 11.95 24.42
N ASN A 503 16.67 11.02 25.35
CA ASN A 503 16.70 9.60 25.04
C ASN A 503 15.45 8.92 25.59
N ASN A 504 14.57 8.44 24.70
CA ASN A 504 13.46 7.59 25.10
C ASN A 504 13.94 6.17 25.30
N ILE A 505 13.52 5.52 26.39
CA ILE A 505 13.96 4.19 26.76
C ILE A 505 12.76 3.25 26.84
N PHE A 506 12.77 2.21 25.99
CA PHE A 506 11.75 1.18 25.95
C PHE A 506 12.33 -0.10 26.53
N VAL A 507 12.06 -0.34 27.81
CA VAL A 507 12.60 -1.50 28.54
C VAL A 507 11.89 -2.78 28.12
N GLY A 508 10.56 -2.77 28.01
CA GLY A 508 9.80 -3.88 27.46
C GLY A 508 9.63 -3.81 25.95
N LYS A 509 8.91 -4.80 25.42
CA LYS A 509 8.70 -4.97 23.98
C LYS A 509 7.87 -3.81 23.40
N VAL A 510 8.32 -3.29 22.27
CA VAL A 510 7.55 -2.35 21.44
C VAL A 510 6.84 -3.11 20.34
N THR A 511 5.52 -2.94 20.24
CA THR A 511 4.68 -3.56 19.20
C THR A 511 3.92 -2.48 18.44
N VAL A 512 4.20 -2.33 17.14
CA VAL A 512 3.41 -1.50 16.22
C VAL A 512 2.43 -2.40 15.50
N TYR A 513 1.14 -2.27 15.82
CA TYR A 513 0.07 -3.07 15.21
C TYR A 513 -0.24 -2.62 13.77
N PRO A 514 -1.02 -3.37 12.98
CA PRO A 514 -1.33 -3.01 11.58
C PRO A 514 -1.87 -1.59 11.33
N SER A 515 -2.66 -1.05 12.26
CA SER A 515 -3.13 0.35 12.19
C SER A 515 -2.15 1.37 12.78
N GLY A 516 -1.14 0.88 13.49
CA GLY A 516 -0.19 1.67 14.25
C GLY A 516 0.80 2.42 13.36
N ASN A 517 1.18 3.61 13.81
CA ASN A 517 2.20 4.43 13.19
C ASN A 517 3.21 4.89 14.24
N TRP A 518 4.45 4.45 14.05
CA TRP A 518 5.62 5.00 14.71
C TRP A 518 6.34 5.95 13.76
N SER A 519 6.49 7.20 14.17
CA SER A 519 7.32 8.16 13.45
C SER A 519 8.14 8.98 14.43
N SER A 520 9.46 8.90 14.30
CA SER A 520 10.39 9.72 15.07
C SER A 520 11.46 10.34 14.17
N TRP A 521 11.90 11.55 14.49
CA TRP A 521 12.89 12.29 13.70
C TRP A 521 14.33 12.03 14.18
N SER A 522 15.26 11.85 13.25
CA SER A 522 16.70 11.82 13.51
C SER A 522 17.25 13.20 13.89
N ASN A 523 17.88 13.31 15.06
CA ASN A 523 18.74 14.44 15.40
C ASN A 523 20.22 14.03 15.23
N ASN A 524 21.06 14.99 14.82
CA ASN A 524 22.50 14.80 14.60
C ASN A 524 23.31 14.62 15.90
N ASN A 525 22.67 14.46 17.07
CA ASN A 525 23.33 14.49 18.39
C ASN A 525 23.40 13.12 19.10
N GLY A 526 23.12 12.03 18.39
CA GLY A 526 23.65 10.73 18.77
C GLY A 526 22.82 9.83 19.67
N ILE A 527 21.64 10.22 20.18
CA ILE A 527 20.66 9.25 20.71
C ILE A 527 19.22 9.79 20.58
N SER A 528 18.32 9.02 19.93
CA SER A 528 16.87 9.11 20.10
C SER A 528 16.25 7.75 19.75
N GLN A 529 15.70 7.08 20.78
CA GLN A 529 15.13 5.71 20.87
C GLN A 529 16.12 4.58 21.28
N GLU A 530 16.11 4.16 22.54
CA GLU A 530 16.78 2.96 23.05
C GLU A 530 15.78 1.81 23.27
N PHE A 531 15.95 0.69 22.58
CA PHE A 531 15.09 -0.50 22.72
C PHE A 531 15.81 -1.59 23.52
N LYS A 532 15.13 -2.19 24.50
CA LYS A 532 15.66 -3.28 25.33
C LYS A 532 14.79 -4.53 25.40
N GLY A 533 13.51 -4.45 25.04
CA GLY A 533 12.58 -5.59 25.14
C GLY A 533 12.21 -6.23 23.80
N GLY A 534 12.85 -5.81 22.71
CA GLY A 534 12.50 -6.19 21.33
C GLY A 534 11.57 -5.19 20.65
N LEU A 535 11.51 -5.30 19.31
CA LEU A 535 10.71 -4.45 18.44
C LEU A 535 9.96 -5.32 17.44
N GLU A 536 8.63 -5.20 17.40
CA GLU A 536 7.78 -5.86 16.42
C GLU A 536 7.03 -4.81 15.58
N ASN A 537 7.25 -4.80 14.26
CA ASN A 537 6.55 -3.90 13.35
C ASN A 537 5.60 -4.64 12.40
N ASN A 538 4.30 -4.48 12.65
CA ASN A 538 3.23 -4.91 11.76
C ASN A 538 2.50 -3.71 11.10
N GLY A 539 2.88 -2.48 11.43
CA GLY A 539 2.28 -1.23 10.94
C GLY A 539 3.28 -0.37 10.15
N THR A 540 3.22 0.95 10.34
CA THR A 540 4.20 1.89 9.76
C THR A 540 5.27 2.23 10.79
N PHE A 541 6.55 2.10 10.41
CA PHE A 541 7.67 2.41 11.28
C PHE A 541 8.71 3.28 10.57
N SER A 542 8.97 4.45 11.14
CA SER A 542 10.05 5.34 10.73
C SER A 542 10.74 5.85 11.99
N THR A 543 11.99 5.43 12.20
CA THR A 543 12.75 5.81 13.38
C THR A 543 13.94 6.70 13.06
N GLY A 544 14.29 7.55 14.02
CA GLY A 544 15.57 8.23 14.08
C GLY A 544 16.71 7.25 14.44
N ASN A 545 17.43 7.54 15.52
CA ASN A 545 18.64 6.80 15.90
C ASN A 545 18.32 5.65 16.88
N ALA A 546 18.00 4.46 16.37
CA ALA A 546 17.71 3.30 17.22
C ALA A 546 18.99 2.70 17.85
N ASN A 547 18.99 2.56 19.18
CA ASN A 547 20.05 1.89 19.96
C ASN A 547 19.54 0.59 20.60
N PHE A 548 20.42 -0.41 20.68
CA PHE A 548 20.11 -1.74 21.23
C PHE A 548 21.18 -2.13 22.27
N SER A 549 20.86 -2.02 23.55
CA SER A 549 21.83 -2.24 24.64
C SER A 549 21.79 -3.63 25.28
N VAL A 550 20.82 -4.45 24.88
CA VAL A 550 20.65 -5.83 25.36
C VAL A 550 20.25 -6.76 24.22
N SER A 551 20.43 -8.06 24.43
CA SER A 551 20.04 -9.08 23.47
C SER A 551 18.53 -9.11 23.28
N GLN A 552 18.07 -9.02 22.03
CA GLN A 552 16.64 -8.94 21.71
C GLN A 552 16.33 -9.28 20.25
N ASP A 553 15.04 -9.39 19.95
CA ASP A 553 14.51 -9.68 18.62
C ASP A 553 13.97 -8.42 17.93
N LEU A 554 14.18 -8.38 16.61
CA LEU A 554 13.49 -7.50 15.66
C LEU A 554 12.53 -8.35 14.82
N ALA A 555 11.24 -8.09 14.89
CA ALA A 555 10.20 -8.96 14.31
C ALA A 555 9.11 -8.16 13.61
N GLY A 556 8.13 -8.88 13.05
CA GLY A 556 6.95 -8.31 12.41
C GLY A 556 6.91 -8.55 10.91
N THR A 557 5.74 -8.30 10.33
CA THR A 557 5.46 -8.57 8.92
C THR A 557 5.91 -7.43 8.00
N ASN A 558 6.07 -6.22 8.54
CA ASN A 558 6.45 -5.04 7.77
C ASN A 558 7.93 -4.68 7.98
N PRO A 559 8.56 -3.97 7.03
CA PRO A 559 9.96 -3.59 7.13
C PRO A 559 10.24 -2.73 8.37
N ILE A 560 11.38 -2.97 9.02
CA ILE A 560 11.97 -2.08 10.04
C ILE A 560 13.14 -1.33 9.38
N PRO A 561 12.92 -0.09 8.90
CA PRO A 561 13.98 0.72 8.31
C PRO A 561 14.88 1.36 9.39
N PHE A 562 16.19 1.22 9.21
CA PHE A 562 17.20 1.97 9.95
C PHE A 562 17.95 2.91 9.01
N THR A 563 17.97 4.19 9.36
CA THR A 563 18.67 5.25 8.63
C THR A 563 20.03 5.57 9.24
N HIS A 564 20.30 5.08 10.45
CA HIS A 564 21.51 5.32 11.25
C HIS A 564 22.26 4.01 11.52
N PRO A 565 23.56 4.09 11.91
CA PRO A 565 24.34 2.91 12.28
C PRO A 565 23.67 2.08 13.38
N ILE A 566 23.63 0.77 13.19
CA ILE A 566 23.28 -0.20 14.23
C ILE A 566 24.57 -0.61 14.92
N VAL A 567 24.73 -0.18 16.17
CA VAL A 567 25.90 -0.54 17.01
C VAL A 567 25.47 -1.58 18.04
N ILE A 568 26.14 -2.73 18.03
CA ILE A 568 25.84 -3.87 18.91
C ILE A 568 26.91 -3.92 20.01
N PRO A 569 26.55 -3.74 21.29
CA PRO A 569 27.49 -3.80 22.40
C PRO A 569 28.14 -5.18 22.59
N ALA A 570 29.19 -5.24 23.41
CA ALA A 570 29.81 -6.50 23.82
C ALA A 570 28.79 -7.43 24.49
N GLY A 571 28.85 -8.72 24.17
CA GLY A 571 27.94 -9.75 24.68
C GLY A 571 26.48 -9.67 24.22
N VAL A 572 26.12 -8.70 23.37
CA VAL A 572 24.75 -8.51 22.87
C VAL A 572 24.51 -9.28 21.57
N THR A 573 23.38 -9.98 21.49
CA THR A 573 22.88 -10.63 20.27
C THR A 573 21.60 -9.95 19.78
N LEU A 574 21.66 -9.34 18.61
CA LEU A 574 20.50 -8.77 17.93
C LEU A 574 20.04 -9.73 16.83
N THR A 575 18.80 -10.22 16.94
CA THR A 575 18.26 -11.23 16.02
C THR A 575 17.15 -10.64 15.17
N ASN A 576 17.35 -10.61 13.85
CA ASN A 576 16.30 -10.31 12.89
C ASN A 576 15.43 -11.55 12.65
N LYS A 577 14.15 -11.49 13.06
CA LYS A 577 13.10 -12.49 12.84
C LYS A 577 12.03 -12.03 11.84
N GLY A 578 12.22 -10.88 11.20
CA GLY A 578 11.27 -10.30 10.26
C GLY A 578 12.00 -9.73 9.04
N TYR A 579 11.67 -8.50 8.67
CA TYR A 579 12.32 -7.79 7.57
C TYR A 579 13.00 -6.53 8.08
N VAL A 580 14.34 -6.52 8.11
CA VAL A 580 15.14 -5.33 8.41
C VAL A 580 15.72 -4.75 7.13
N LYS A 581 15.67 -3.42 7.01
CA LYS A 581 16.24 -2.66 5.90
C LYS A 581 17.16 -1.57 6.46
N THR A 582 18.43 -1.51 6.06
CA THR A 582 19.35 -0.47 6.57
C THR A 582 20.19 0.21 5.50
N ALA A 583 20.21 1.55 5.56
CA ALA A 583 21.04 2.42 4.73
C ALA A 583 22.42 2.71 5.36
N ASN A 584 22.75 2.05 6.47
CA ASN A 584 23.93 2.36 7.28
C ASN A 584 24.62 1.10 7.80
N THR A 585 25.68 1.27 8.58
CA THR A 585 26.48 0.14 9.08
C THR A 585 25.73 -0.70 10.11
N ILE A 586 26.04 -2.00 10.15
CA ILE A 586 25.73 -2.90 11.26
C ILE A 586 27.07 -3.36 11.80
N ASN A 587 27.43 -3.01 13.03
CA ASN A 587 28.74 -3.34 13.59
C ASN A 587 28.68 -3.69 15.07
N GLY A 588 29.52 -4.64 15.47
CA GLY A 588 29.82 -4.92 16.87
C GLY A 588 30.83 -3.96 17.45
N THR A 589 30.79 -3.78 18.77
CA THR A 589 31.83 -3.09 19.55
C THR A 589 32.90 -4.07 20.08
N ALA A 590 32.60 -5.36 20.09
CA ALA A 590 33.48 -6.44 20.52
C ALA A 590 33.31 -7.68 19.61
N GLY A 591 34.24 -8.64 19.68
CA GLY A 591 34.18 -9.89 18.91
C GLY A 591 33.00 -10.81 19.27
N ASP A 592 32.39 -10.63 20.44
CA ASP A 592 31.23 -11.40 20.92
C ASP A 592 29.88 -10.70 20.66
N SER A 593 29.89 -9.51 20.07
CA SER A 593 28.69 -8.85 19.51
C SER A 593 28.15 -9.67 18.34
N LYS A 594 26.84 -9.97 18.29
CA LYS A 594 26.24 -10.82 17.25
C LYS A 594 25.06 -10.18 16.54
N TRP A 595 25.06 -10.30 15.23
CA TRP A 595 23.87 -10.14 14.38
C TRP A 595 23.47 -11.52 13.84
N ILE A 596 22.23 -11.92 14.07
CA ILE A 596 21.66 -13.17 13.53
C ILE A 596 20.51 -12.82 12.59
N ASN A 597 20.58 -13.29 11.34
CA ASN A 597 19.44 -13.29 10.42
C ASN A 597 18.71 -14.63 10.56
N ALA A 598 17.64 -14.67 11.35
CA ALA A 598 16.95 -15.90 11.73
C ALA A 598 16.18 -16.54 10.56
N ALA A 599 15.59 -17.72 10.80
CA ALA A 599 14.89 -18.47 9.78
C ALA A 599 13.77 -17.63 9.10
N ASN A 600 13.68 -17.73 7.77
CA ASN A 600 12.72 -17.00 6.93
C ASN A 600 12.75 -15.45 7.06
N SER A 601 13.77 -14.88 7.69
CA SER A 601 13.93 -13.42 7.81
C SER A 601 14.64 -12.83 6.59
N THR A 602 14.47 -11.52 6.37
CA THR A 602 15.17 -10.78 5.31
C THR A 602 15.98 -9.64 5.89
N LEU A 603 17.26 -9.54 5.51
CA LEU A 603 18.09 -8.36 5.69
C LEU A 603 18.34 -7.71 4.33
N GLU A 604 17.88 -6.47 4.14
CA GLU A 604 18.22 -5.63 2.99
C GLU A 604 19.28 -4.58 3.40
N TYR A 605 20.49 -4.75 2.89
CA TYR A 605 21.67 -3.98 3.28
C TYR A 605 22.17 -3.10 2.13
N TYR A 606 22.22 -1.78 2.33
CA TYR A 606 22.64 -0.79 1.32
C TYR A 606 23.31 0.42 2.01
N PRO A 607 24.49 0.23 2.62
CA PRO A 607 25.14 1.24 3.44
C PRO A 607 25.56 2.49 2.65
N ASN A 608 25.90 3.55 3.38
CA ASN A 608 26.36 4.80 2.78
C ASN A 608 27.77 4.70 2.14
N SER A 609 28.65 3.83 2.62
CA SER A 609 29.96 3.55 1.99
C SER A 609 29.90 2.31 1.09
N ASP A 610 30.76 2.22 0.07
CA ASP A 610 30.87 0.99 -0.72
C ASP A 610 31.63 -0.12 0.03
N THR A 611 32.59 0.21 0.89
CA THR A 611 33.42 -0.76 1.62
C THR A 611 32.75 -1.37 2.85
N ASP A 612 31.60 -0.84 3.27
CA ASP A 612 30.90 -1.32 4.44
C ASP A 612 30.23 -2.67 4.18
N VAL A 613 30.40 -3.59 5.11
CA VAL A 613 29.74 -4.90 5.16
C VAL A 613 29.22 -5.13 6.57
N PRO A 614 28.19 -5.99 6.77
CA PRO A 614 27.75 -6.35 8.11
C PRO A 614 28.91 -6.89 8.96
N MET A 615 29.06 -6.34 10.16
CA MET A 615 30.12 -6.69 11.11
C MET A 615 31.51 -6.58 10.46
N SER A 616 31.80 -5.42 9.85
CA SER A 616 33.07 -5.14 9.17
C SER A 616 34.23 -4.96 10.14
N THR A 617 33.98 -4.35 11.30
CA THR A 617 35.03 -4.00 12.28
C THR A 617 35.19 -5.09 13.33
N GLN A 618 34.10 -5.46 14.01
CA GLN A 618 34.07 -6.53 15.02
C GLN A 618 32.70 -7.21 15.05
N GLY A 619 32.69 -8.41 15.64
CA GLY A 619 31.50 -9.22 15.93
C GLY A 619 31.21 -10.31 14.89
N VAL A 620 30.14 -11.06 15.13
CA VAL A 620 29.72 -12.21 14.33
C VAL A 620 28.48 -11.85 13.52
N PHE A 621 28.53 -12.11 12.21
CA PHE A 621 27.38 -12.03 11.31
C PHE A 621 26.97 -13.45 10.90
N ASP A 622 25.83 -13.91 11.39
CA ASP A 622 25.25 -15.21 11.05
C ASP A 622 24.05 -15.03 10.11
N ALA A 623 24.22 -15.54 8.89
CA ALA A 623 23.20 -15.52 7.84
C ALA A 623 22.87 -16.94 7.34
N THR A 624 23.06 -17.97 8.19
CA THR A 624 22.96 -19.38 7.77
C THR A 624 21.64 -20.07 8.14
N ALA A 625 20.74 -19.40 8.85
CA ALA A 625 19.46 -19.98 9.28
C ALA A 625 18.55 -20.35 8.09
N GLU A 626 17.79 -21.44 8.23
CA GLU A 626 16.93 -21.95 7.14
C GLU A 626 15.94 -20.91 6.58
N GLY A 627 15.90 -20.76 5.27
CA GLY A 627 15.00 -19.86 4.54
C GLY A 627 15.34 -18.37 4.61
N ASN A 628 16.34 -17.95 5.40
CA ASN A 628 16.67 -16.52 5.51
C ASN A 628 17.29 -15.98 4.20
N THR A 629 17.10 -14.68 3.94
CA THR A 629 17.66 -14.00 2.77
C THR A 629 18.46 -12.76 3.17
N VAL A 630 19.67 -12.62 2.63
CA VAL A 630 20.44 -11.37 2.70
C VAL A 630 20.51 -10.74 1.32
N LYS A 631 20.16 -9.45 1.22
CA LYS A 631 20.16 -8.68 -0.02
C LYS A 631 21.19 -7.55 0.03
N TYR A 632 22.05 -7.47 -0.98
CA TYR A 632 22.98 -6.36 -1.20
C TYR A 632 22.50 -5.54 -2.40
N VAL A 633 21.82 -4.41 -2.14
CA VAL A 633 21.00 -3.69 -3.15
C VAL A 633 21.38 -2.22 -3.31
N ARG A 634 22.54 -1.79 -2.82
CA ARG A 634 22.97 -0.40 -2.99
C ARG A 634 23.04 -0.08 -4.49
N THR A 635 22.52 1.07 -4.90
CA THR A 635 22.52 1.45 -6.32
C THR A 635 23.92 1.74 -6.87
N SER A 636 24.84 2.11 -5.98
CA SER A 636 26.26 2.32 -6.28
C SER A 636 27.08 1.03 -6.08
N LYS A 637 28.41 1.14 -6.18
CA LYS A 637 29.32 0.04 -5.81
C LYS A 637 29.07 -0.41 -4.37
N GLN A 638 29.25 -1.69 -4.07
CA GLN A 638 29.05 -2.20 -2.71
C GLN A 638 29.89 -3.46 -2.48
N TYR A 639 30.36 -3.63 -1.25
CA TYR A 639 31.02 -4.84 -0.81
C TYR A 639 30.00 -5.83 -0.24
N VAL A 640 30.23 -7.10 -0.48
CA VAL A 640 29.43 -8.25 -0.04
C VAL A 640 30.28 -9.00 0.97
N LYS A 641 29.77 -9.23 2.20
CA LYS A 641 30.55 -9.96 3.21
C LYS A 641 30.87 -11.36 2.70
N ASN A 642 32.14 -11.74 2.70
CA ASN A 642 32.55 -13.10 2.41
C ASN A 642 32.25 -14.00 3.63
N THR A 643 31.09 -14.64 3.64
CA THR A 643 30.59 -15.52 4.70
C THR A 643 29.57 -16.52 4.12
N ASN A 644 29.15 -17.49 4.91
CA ASN A 644 28.08 -18.40 4.51
C ASN A 644 26.70 -17.73 4.59
N TYR A 645 25.86 -18.06 3.62
CA TYR A 645 24.48 -17.56 3.51
C TYR A 645 23.50 -18.74 3.40
N TRP A 646 22.24 -18.50 3.76
CA TRP A 646 21.16 -19.34 3.26
C TRP A 646 20.75 -18.92 1.85
N HIS A 647 20.02 -17.80 1.69
CA HIS A 647 19.83 -17.16 0.39
C HIS A 647 20.64 -15.87 0.28
N LEU A 648 21.27 -15.66 -0.88
CA LEU A 648 22.01 -14.43 -1.19
C LEU A 648 21.45 -13.77 -2.45
N SER A 649 21.05 -12.51 -2.33
CA SER A 649 20.56 -11.71 -3.46
C SER A 649 21.45 -10.48 -3.67
N ILE A 650 21.90 -10.30 -4.90
CA ILE A 650 22.81 -9.24 -5.32
C ILE A 650 22.12 -8.39 -6.37
N GLY A 651 21.85 -7.12 -6.04
CA GLY A 651 21.01 -6.26 -6.87
C GLY A 651 21.37 -4.77 -6.83
N GLY A 652 20.45 -3.94 -7.31
CA GLY A 652 20.62 -2.48 -7.37
C GLY A 652 21.52 -1.97 -8.51
N GLY A 653 22.05 -2.85 -9.37
CA GLY A 653 22.96 -2.49 -10.46
C GLY A 653 24.41 -2.30 -10.01
N ASN A 654 25.30 -1.83 -10.89
CA ASN A 654 26.71 -1.56 -10.60
C ASN A 654 27.51 -2.81 -10.12
N THR A 655 28.78 -2.59 -9.74
CA THR A 655 29.67 -3.65 -9.26
C THR A 655 29.49 -3.93 -7.76
N LYS A 656 29.38 -5.21 -7.45
CA LYS A 656 29.27 -5.80 -6.11
C LYS A 656 30.50 -6.69 -5.90
N LYS A 657 31.35 -6.36 -4.93
CA LYS A 657 32.64 -7.03 -4.69
C LYS A 657 32.57 -7.87 -3.43
N LEU A 658 33.13 -9.07 -3.41
CA LEU A 658 33.36 -9.76 -2.13
C LEU A 658 34.29 -8.94 -1.24
N SER A 659 34.09 -8.98 0.09
CA SER A 659 34.89 -8.19 1.02
C SER A 659 36.32 -8.69 1.17
N THR A 660 36.48 -10.00 1.12
CA THR A 660 37.74 -10.72 1.09
C THR A 660 37.59 -11.86 0.09
N ASN A 661 38.72 -12.39 -0.40
CA ASN A 661 38.73 -13.48 -1.38
C ASN A 661 39.46 -14.74 -0.86
N ASN A 662 39.89 -14.75 0.41
CA ASN A 662 40.80 -15.78 0.94
C ASN A 662 40.07 -17.01 1.50
N ASP A 663 38.75 -16.92 1.68
CA ASP A 663 37.95 -17.98 2.29
C ASP A 663 36.87 -18.43 1.30
N SER A 664 36.73 -19.75 1.16
CA SER A 664 35.57 -20.35 0.48
C SER A 664 34.31 -20.15 1.32
N PHE A 665 33.17 -19.95 0.65
CA PHE A 665 31.89 -19.83 1.33
C PHE A 665 30.78 -20.56 0.58
N SER A 666 29.73 -20.92 1.32
CA SER A 666 28.55 -21.58 0.77
C SER A 666 27.30 -20.70 0.83
N ILE A 667 26.43 -20.91 -0.14
CA ILE A 667 25.06 -20.39 -0.16
C ILE A 667 24.17 -21.62 -0.12
N ASN A 668 23.55 -21.91 1.02
CA ASN A 668 22.83 -23.18 1.22
C ASN A 668 21.57 -23.29 0.34
N GLY A 669 20.94 -22.15 0.04
CA GLY A 669 19.85 -22.03 -0.91
C GLY A 669 20.27 -21.26 -2.17
N ASP A 670 19.37 -20.42 -2.69
CA ASP A 670 19.56 -19.71 -3.96
C ASP A 670 20.53 -18.53 -3.90
N LEU A 671 21.26 -18.34 -5.02
CA LEU A 671 22.00 -17.14 -5.37
C LEU A 671 21.26 -16.40 -6.49
N THR A 672 20.84 -15.16 -6.26
CA THR A 672 20.18 -14.32 -7.27
C THR A 672 21.04 -13.11 -7.60
N ILE A 673 21.23 -12.82 -8.90
CA ILE A 673 21.94 -11.64 -9.39
C ILE A 673 21.04 -10.89 -10.36
N ASP A 674 20.65 -9.66 -10.01
CA ASP A 674 19.73 -8.87 -10.79
C ASP A 674 20.38 -8.31 -12.07
N ASN A 675 19.54 -8.01 -13.06
CA ASN A 675 19.95 -7.38 -14.31
C ASN A 675 20.75 -6.07 -14.06
N GLY A 676 21.80 -5.86 -14.85
CA GLY A 676 22.70 -4.70 -14.73
C GLY A 676 23.63 -4.73 -13.50
N THR A 677 23.64 -5.81 -12.72
CA THR A 677 24.51 -5.97 -11.54
C THR A 677 25.67 -6.92 -11.85
N ILE A 678 26.87 -6.58 -11.38
CA ILE A 678 28.08 -7.42 -11.52
C ILE A 678 28.48 -7.92 -10.13
N LEU A 679 28.49 -9.24 -9.89
CA LEU A 679 29.16 -9.83 -8.72
C LEU A 679 30.59 -10.21 -9.10
N THR A 680 31.59 -9.73 -8.35
CA THR A 680 33.01 -10.03 -8.61
C THR A 680 33.84 -10.15 -7.34
N LEU A 681 35.09 -10.62 -7.50
CA LEU A 681 36.06 -10.72 -6.42
C LEU A 681 36.67 -9.35 -6.08
N ASN A 682 37.15 -9.19 -4.84
CA ASN A 682 37.95 -8.04 -4.42
C ASN A 682 39.25 -7.92 -5.23
N ASP A 683 39.95 -6.79 -5.09
CA ASP A 683 41.20 -6.45 -5.77
C ASP A 683 42.48 -7.06 -5.16
N VAL A 684 42.31 -8.11 -4.36
CA VAL A 684 43.41 -8.84 -3.70
C VAL A 684 43.55 -10.22 -4.33
N ALA A 685 44.80 -10.58 -4.69
CA ALA A 685 45.16 -11.91 -5.19
C ALA A 685 44.78 -13.00 -4.19
N ALA A 686 43.99 -13.96 -4.63
CA ALA A 686 43.43 -14.99 -3.78
C ALA A 686 42.69 -16.05 -4.60
N THR A 687 42.46 -17.19 -3.94
CA THR A 687 41.76 -18.33 -4.49
C THR A 687 40.71 -18.81 -3.51
N ASN A 688 39.45 -18.91 -3.94
CA ASN A 688 38.37 -19.45 -3.13
C ASN A 688 37.42 -20.35 -3.95
N THR A 689 36.43 -20.91 -3.27
CA THR A 689 35.34 -21.67 -3.90
C THR A 689 34.01 -21.10 -3.42
N ILE A 690 33.09 -20.90 -4.36
CA ILE A 690 31.69 -20.59 -4.07
C ILE A 690 30.87 -21.83 -4.37
N THR A 691 30.18 -22.34 -3.35
CA THR A 691 29.25 -23.48 -3.49
C THR A 691 27.82 -22.98 -3.33
N VAL A 692 26.97 -23.23 -4.32
CA VAL A 692 25.54 -22.88 -4.27
C VAL A 692 24.72 -24.16 -4.15
N GLY A 693 24.06 -24.33 -3.00
CA GLY A 693 23.22 -25.45 -2.63
C GLY A 693 21.85 -25.44 -3.33
N GLY A 694 21.25 -24.25 -3.44
CA GLY A 694 20.05 -24.00 -4.24
C GLY A 694 20.39 -23.55 -5.66
N ASN A 695 19.46 -22.86 -6.31
CA ASN A 695 19.60 -22.43 -7.71
C ASN A 695 20.41 -21.13 -7.83
N VAL A 696 21.26 -21.05 -8.85
CA VAL A 696 21.79 -19.78 -9.36
C VAL A 696 20.79 -19.16 -10.32
N ASN A 697 20.35 -17.94 -10.05
CA ASN A 697 19.47 -17.13 -10.89
C ASN A 697 20.21 -15.86 -11.32
N ASN A 698 21.08 -15.96 -12.32
CA ASN A 698 21.88 -14.82 -12.80
C ASN A 698 21.25 -14.15 -14.03
N SER A 699 20.74 -12.94 -13.84
CA SER A 699 20.34 -12.02 -14.92
C SER A 699 21.34 -10.87 -15.15
N GLY A 700 22.39 -10.78 -14.32
CA GLY A 700 23.46 -9.81 -14.39
C GLY A 700 24.76 -10.42 -14.92
N THR A 701 25.88 -10.20 -14.22
CA THR A 701 27.18 -10.77 -14.57
C THR A 701 27.89 -11.34 -13.34
N LEU A 702 28.36 -12.58 -13.44
CA LEU A 702 29.11 -13.28 -12.38
C LEU A 702 30.59 -13.38 -12.75
N THR A 703 31.41 -12.39 -12.39
CA THR A 703 32.84 -12.32 -12.73
C THR A 703 33.72 -12.81 -11.59
N LEU A 704 33.93 -14.12 -11.53
CA LEU A 704 34.74 -14.78 -10.49
C LEU A 704 36.16 -15.12 -10.96
N ARG A 705 36.59 -14.66 -12.14
CA ARG A 705 38.00 -14.62 -12.54
C ARG A 705 38.33 -13.29 -13.23
N PRO A 706 38.43 -12.19 -12.47
CA PRO A 706 38.79 -10.88 -13.01
C PRO A 706 40.29 -10.75 -13.40
N ALA A 707 41.18 -11.57 -12.83
CA ALA A 707 42.61 -11.61 -13.16
C ALA A 707 43.18 -13.05 -13.02
N ALA A 708 44.42 -13.27 -13.46
CA ALA A 708 45.05 -14.60 -13.44
C ALA A 708 45.36 -15.11 -12.02
N ASP A 709 45.61 -14.20 -11.07
CA ASP A 709 45.92 -14.43 -9.66
C ASP A 709 44.72 -14.16 -8.73
N ARG A 710 43.56 -13.83 -9.30
CA ARG A 710 42.32 -13.50 -8.59
C ARG A 710 41.19 -14.33 -9.16
N TYR A 711 40.89 -15.46 -8.52
CA TYR A 711 39.87 -16.35 -9.06
C TYR A 711 39.15 -17.20 -8.01
N SER A 712 37.91 -17.59 -8.34
CA SER A 712 37.14 -18.55 -7.57
C SER A 712 36.72 -19.70 -8.46
N ASP A 713 36.70 -20.88 -7.85
CA ASP A 713 35.97 -22.04 -8.35
C ASP A 713 34.49 -21.89 -8.02
N VAL A 714 33.63 -22.51 -8.84
CA VAL A 714 32.18 -22.53 -8.66
C VAL A 714 31.69 -23.98 -8.62
N VAL A 715 30.91 -24.30 -7.60
CA VAL A 715 30.22 -25.58 -7.47
C VAL A 715 28.71 -25.35 -7.45
N LEU A 716 28.03 -25.95 -8.42
CA LEU A 716 26.58 -25.88 -8.59
C LEU A 716 25.93 -27.16 -8.07
N ALA A 717 25.08 -27.01 -7.05
CA ALA A 717 24.30 -28.09 -6.47
C ALA A 717 22.78 -27.89 -6.60
N GLY A 718 22.35 -26.80 -7.27
CA GLY A 718 20.97 -26.47 -7.56
C GLY A 718 20.31 -27.37 -8.59
N ASN A 719 18.98 -27.42 -8.59
CA ASN A 719 18.25 -28.28 -9.52
C ASN A 719 18.06 -27.63 -10.90
N SER A 720 18.24 -26.30 -11.01
CA SER A 720 18.05 -25.54 -12.25
C SER A 720 18.85 -24.24 -12.22
N ASP A 721 20.17 -24.35 -12.28
CA ASP A 721 21.08 -23.22 -12.23
C ASP A 721 21.12 -22.47 -13.57
N ASN A 722 20.65 -21.22 -13.62
CA ASN A 722 20.90 -20.29 -14.71
C ASN A 722 22.13 -19.43 -14.39
N ILE A 723 23.28 -19.83 -14.95
CA ILE A 723 24.59 -19.26 -14.61
C ILE A 723 24.79 -17.88 -15.24
N GLY A 724 24.10 -17.55 -16.34
CA GLY A 724 24.19 -16.26 -17.04
C GLY A 724 25.61 -15.89 -17.51
N ALA A 725 25.83 -14.61 -17.86
CA ALA A 725 27.14 -14.12 -18.29
C ALA A 725 28.15 -14.08 -17.13
N GLY A 726 29.43 -14.32 -17.40
CA GLY A 726 30.44 -14.31 -16.33
C GLY A 726 31.76 -15.03 -16.63
N SER A 727 32.51 -15.30 -15.56
CA SER A 727 33.72 -16.11 -15.58
C SER A 727 34.00 -16.79 -14.25
N CYS A 728 34.72 -17.91 -14.26
CA CYS A 728 35.29 -18.55 -13.08
C CYS A 728 36.61 -19.27 -13.42
N ASN A 729 37.28 -19.82 -12.40
CA ASN A 729 38.41 -20.71 -12.62
C ASN A 729 37.92 -22.11 -13.00
N ASN A 730 37.50 -22.94 -12.04
CA ASN A 730 36.84 -24.20 -12.33
C ASN A 730 35.32 -24.08 -12.18
N LEU A 731 34.57 -24.83 -12.98
CA LEU A 731 33.12 -24.99 -12.85
C LEU A 731 32.79 -26.46 -12.64
N THR A 732 32.16 -26.78 -11.51
CA THR A 732 31.65 -28.13 -11.21
C THR A 732 30.13 -28.11 -11.11
N ILE A 733 29.47 -29.00 -11.83
CA ILE A 733 28.04 -29.28 -11.70
C ILE A 733 27.89 -30.64 -11.03
N ASN A 734 27.27 -30.66 -9.84
CA ASN A 734 27.11 -31.89 -9.06
C ASN A 734 26.19 -32.90 -9.75
N ALA A 735 26.33 -34.18 -9.38
CA ALA A 735 25.57 -35.28 -9.94
C ALA A 735 24.05 -35.03 -9.84
N GLY A 736 23.33 -35.32 -10.93
CA GLY A 736 21.89 -35.09 -11.06
C GLY A 736 21.45 -33.62 -11.21
N LYS A 737 22.39 -32.67 -11.23
CA LYS A 737 22.08 -31.23 -11.29
C LYS A 737 22.10 -30.68 -12.72
N LYS A 738 21.50 -29.50 -12.91
CA LYS A 738 21.33 -28.89 -14.23
C LYS A 738 21.90 -27.48 -14.25
N GLY A 739 22.90 -27.26 -15.11
CA GLY A 739 23.36 -25.92 -15.50
C GLY A 739 22.70 -25.46 -16.80
N THR A 740 22.32 -24.19 -16.88
CA THR A 740 21.78 -23.55 -18.07
C THR A 740 22.48 -22.21 -18.29
N LEU A 741 22.74 -21.87 -19.55
CA LEU A 741 23.26 -20.57 -19.98
C LEU A 741 22.33 -20.00 -21.05
N ALA A 742 21.36 -19.19 -20.61
CA ALA A 742 20.31 -18.66 -21.50
C ALA A 742 20.78 -17.51 -22.41
N SER A 743 21.83 -16.78 -22.01
CA SER A 743 22.35 -15.65 -22.77
C SER A 743 23.77 -15.27 -22.32
N GLY A 744 24.45 -14.48 -23.16
CA GLY A 744 25.79 -13.97 -22.87
C GLY A 744 26.89 -15.03 -22.94
N THR A 745 28.09 -14.67 -22.51
CA THR A 745 29.25 -15.56 -22.50
C THR A 745 29.65 -15.90 -21.07
N PHE A 746 29.88 -17.18 -20.79
CA PHE A 746 30.47 -17.64 -19.54
C PHE A 746 31.82 -18.31 -19.80
N ALA A 747 32.89 -17.81 -19.16
CA ALA A 747 34.26 -18.29 -19.37
C ALA A 747 34.77 -19.13 -18.18
N VAL A 748 35.09 -20.39 -18.43
CA VAL A 748 35.75 -21.31 -17.49
C VAL A 748 37.22 -21.42 -17.89
N TYR A 749 38.10 -20.73 -17.16
CA TYR A 749 39.52 -20.68 -17.55
C TYR A 749 40.34 -21.90 -17.08
N GLY A 750 39.86 -22.58 -16.04
CA GLY A 750 40.34 -23.88 -15.59
C GLY A 750 39.49 -24.98 -16.21
N ASN A 751 39.01 -25.90 -15.39
CA ASN A 751 38.30 -27.11 -15.82
C ASN A 751 36.79 -26.99 -15.63
N LEU A 752 36.04 -27.60 -16.55
CA LEU A 752 34.62 -27.89 -16.42
C LEU A 752 34.44 -29.36 -16.05
N LEU A 753 33.65 -29.64 -15.00
CA LEU A 753 33.30 -30.99 -14.57
C LEU A 753 31.78 -31.15 -14.41
N LEU A 754 31.20 -32.07 -15.15
CA LEU A 754 29.81 -32.52 -14.99
C LEU A 754 29.84 -33.89 -14.33
N LYS A 755 29.46 -33.94 -13.05
CA LYS A 755 29.58 -35.16 -12.25
C LYS A 755 28.47 -36.17 -12.53
N SER A 756 28.74 -37.44 -12.25
CA SER A 756 27.73 -38.50 -12.26
C SER A 756 28.00 -39.54 -11.18
N ASP A 757 26.98 -39.87 -10.40
CA ASP A 757 27.05 -40.90 -9.37
C ASP A 757 25.71 -41.62 -9.17
N ALA A 758 25.75 -42.74 -8.44
CA ALA A 758 24.58 -43.20 -7.71
C ALA A 758 24.57 -42.54 -6.32
N PRO A 759 23.41 -42.08 -5.82
CA PRO A 759 22.07 -42.24 -6.38
C PRO A 759 21.60 -41.09 -7.30
N ASN A 760 22.40 -40.03 -7.50
CA ASN A 760 21.88 -38.76 -8.00
C ASN A 760 21.75 -38.68 -9.53
N GLY A 761 22.43 -39.56 -10.26
CA GLY A 761 22.43 -39.58 -11.73
C GLY A 761 23.46 -38.62 -12.33
N THR A 762 23.25 -38.22 -13.58
CA THR A 762 24.23 -37.45 -14.36
C THR A 762 23.88 -35.97 -14.39
N ALA A 763 24.88 -35.11 -14.14
CA ALA A 763 24.75 -33.68 -14.33
C ALA A 763 24.50 -33.32 -15.80
N THR A 764 23.74 -32.26 -16.06
CA THR A 764 23.46 -31.78 -17.41
C THR A 764 23.83 -30.31 -17.59
N PHE A 765 24.16 -29.92 -18.83
CA PHE A 765 24.42 -28.53 -19.20
C PHE A 765 23.72 -28.16 -20.50
N TRP A 766 23.10 -26.97 -20.54
CA TRP A 766 22.38 -26.47 -21.73
C TRP A 766 22.65 -24.97 -21.98
N ASP A 767 23.29 -24.63 -23.09
CA ASP A 767 23.53 -23.26 -23.55
C ASP A 767 22.42 -22.73 -24.46
N ASN A 768 21.24 -22.54 -23.88
CA ASN A 768 20.02 -22.08 -24.55
C ASN A 768 20.09 -20.62 -25.06
N GLY A 769 21.03 -20.30 -25.96
CA GLY A 769 21.23 -18.96 -26.54
C GLY A 769 22.46 -18.20 -26.02
N GLY A 770 23.24 -18.78 -25.09
CA GLY A 770 24.52 -18.23 -24.65
C GLY A 770 25.74 -18.97 -25.23
N THR A 771 26.94 -18.63 -24.74
CA THR A 771 28.21 -19.23 -25.19
C THR A 771 29.08 -19.62 -24.00
N LEU A 772 29.39 -20.91 -23.88
CA LEU A 772 30.32 -21.44 -22.87
C LEU A 772 31.73 -21.57 -23.46
N ASN A 773 32.71 -20.89 -22.86
CA ASN A 773 34.12 -20.98 -23.25
C ASN A 773 34.92 -21.72 -22.17
N VAL A 774 35.52 -22.86 -22.51
CA VAL A 774 36.37 -23.63 -21.58
C VAL A 774 37.81 -23.64 -22.07
N THR A 775 38.75 -23.10 -21.28
CA THR A 775 40.18 -23.05 -21.62
C THR A 775 40.92 -24.32 -21.19
N GLY A 776 40.63 -24.85 -19.99
CA GLY A 776 41.18 -26.12 -19.53
C GLY A 776 40.47 -27.32 -20.16
N THR A 777 40.23 -28.36 -19.38
CA THR A 777 39.52 -29.56 -19.86
C THR A 777 38.03 -29.49 -19.54
N ALA A 778 37.20 -30.01 -20.43
CA ALA A 778 35.82 -30.38 -20.12
C ALA A 778 35.75 -31.88 -19.85
N THR A 779 35.20 -32.25 -18.69
CA THR A 779 34.96 -33.63 -18.28
C THR A 779 33.47 -33.85 -18.03
N VAL A 780 32.91 -34.87 -18.67
CA VAL A 780 31.54 -35.32 -18.43
C VAL A 780 31.56 -36.76 -17.97
N GLU A 781 31.02 -37.00 -16.79
CA GLU A 781 30.93 -38.31 -16.18
C GLU A 781 29.60 -38.99 -16.52
N GLN A 782 29.62 -40.32 -16.61
CA GLN A 782 28.44 -41.15 -16.73
C GLN A 782 28.58 -42.37 -15.82
N TYR A 783 27.70 -42.48 -14.83
CA TYR A 783 27.64 -43.61 -13.91
C TYR A 783 27.02 -44.84 -14.59
N LEU A 784 27.76 -45.96 -14.57
CA LEU A 784 27.43 -47.23 -15.18
C LEU A 784 27.28 -48.29 -14.07
N GLY A 785 26.08 -48.38 -13.50
CA GLY A 785 25.83 -49.09 -12.24
C GLY A 785 25.98 -50.62 -12.27
N THR A 786 26.09 -51.26 -13.43
CA THR A 786 26.21 -52.73 -13.56
C THR A 786 27.19 -53.11 -14.67
N THR A 787 27.82 -54.28 -14.54
CA THR A 787 28.68 -54.87 -15.59
C THR A 787 27.83 -55.44 -16.73
N ARG A 788 27.42 -54.56 -17.65
CA ARG A 788 26.69 -54.90 -18.88
C ARG A 788 27.11 -53.98 -20.02
N ASN A 789 26.59 -54.25 -21.22
CA ASN A 789 26.75 -53.33 -22.34
C ASN A 789 25.96 -52.04 -22.10
N TRP A 790 26.66 -50.91 -22.10
CA TRP A 790 26.11 -49.56 -22.04
C TRP A 790 26.32 -48.84 -23.36
N TYR A 791 25.29 -48.14 -23.84
CA TYR A 791 25.38 -47.29 -25.02
C TYR A 791 25.76 -45.88 -24.61
N VAL A 792 26.87 -45.40 -25.13
CA VAL A 792 27.46 -44.11 -24.74
C VAL A 792 27.91 -43.35 -25.98
N SER A 793 28.06 -42.03 -25.86
CA SER A 793 28.69 -41.19 -26.88
C SER A 793 29.44 -40.09 -26.18
N SER A 794 30.52 -39.60 -26.79
CA SER A 794 31.30 -38.53 -26.19
C SER A 794 30.57 -37.20 -26.30
N PRO A 795 30.23 -36.52 -25.19
CA PRO A 795 29.67 -35.18 -25.20
C PRO A 795 30.75 -34.09 -25.30
N VAL A 796 32.03 -34.49 -25.30
CA VAL A 796 33.18 -33.59 -25.44
C VAL A 796 33.99 -33.96 -26.68
N ASN A 797 34.66 -32.97 -27.26
CA ASN A 797 35.52 -33.15 -28.40
C ASN A 797 36.85 -33.78 -27.97
N THR A 798 37.45 -34.63 -28.81
CA THR A 798 38.77 -35.25 -28.59
C THR A 798 38.88 -36.09 -27.30
N ALA A 799 37.77 -36.67 -26.81
CA ALA A 799 37.85 -37.60 -25.69
C ALA A 799 38.61 -38.86 -26.09
N LEU A 800 39.47 -39.35 -25.21
CA LEU A 800 40.13 -40.64 -25.39
C LEU A 800 39.42 -41.71 -24.54
N ALA A 801 39.36 -42.94 -25.04
CA ALA A 801 38.78 -44.08 -24.34
C ALA A 801 39.57 -44.40 -23.05
N PRO A 802 39.01 -44.19 -21.85
CA PRO A 802 39.74 -44.43 -20.61
C PRO A 802 39.92 -45.93 -20.34
N ALA A 803 40.88 -46.29 -19.47
CA ALA A 803 41.04 -47.67 -19.02
C ALA A 803 39.85 -48.12 -18.14
N GLY A 804 39.72 -49.43 -17.91
CA GLY A 804 38.68 -50.01 -17.04
C GLY A 804 37.39 -50.42 -17.74
N PHE A 805 37.34 -50.31 -19.08
CA PHE A 805 36.20 -50.73 -19.90
C PHE A 805 36.67 -51.39 -21.19
N THR A 806 35.81 -52.21 -21.78
CA THR A 806 35.95 -52.68 -23.17
C THR A 806 34.99 -51.90 -24.06
N TYR A 807 35.48 -51.36 -25.17
CA TYR A 807 34.70 -50.51 -26.07
C TYR A 807 34.55 -51.10 -27.47
N TYR A 808 33.39 -50.91 -28.05
CA TYR A 808 33.11 -51.23 -29.45
C TYR A 808 32.36 -50.08 -30.12
N LYS A 809 32.64 -49.81 -31.40
CA LYS A 809 31.81 -48.95 -32.27
C LYS A 809 31.25 -49.79 -33.40
N TYR A 810 30.12 -49.36 -33.96
CA TYR A 810 29.54 -49.97 -35.15
C TYR A 810 30.00 -49.19 -36.39
N ASP A 811 30.64 -49.86 -37.34
CA ASP A 811 31.13 -49.28 -38.59
C ASP A 811 30.63 -50.12 -39.78
N GLU A 812 29.56 -49.64 -40.43
CA GLU A 812 28.90 -50.33 -41.53
C GLU A 812 29.75 -50.46 -42.81
N PRO A 813 30.52 -49.43 -43.23
CA PRO A 813 31.51 -49.56 -44.31
C PRO A 813 32.86 -50.17 -43.86
N GLY A 814 32.96 -50.74 -42.66
CA GLY A 814 34.22 -51.14 -42.03
C GLY A 814 35.13 -52.01 -42.93
N ASN A 815 36.44 -51.74 -42.85
CA ASN A 815 37.54 -52.30 -43.67
C ASN A 815 37.81 -53.82 -43.48
N ASN A 816 36.85 -54.56 -42.92
CA ASN A 816 36.92 -56.01 -42.76
C ASN A 816 36.25 -56.63 -43.97
N ALA A 817 37.02 -57.42 -44.74
CA ALA A 817 36.58 -58.04 -45.98
C ALA A 817 35.16 -58.60 -45.86
N HIS A 818 34.25 -58.06 -46.67
CA HIS A 818 32.85 -58.45 -46.80
C HIS A 818 32.74 -59.98 -46.82
N ASP A 819 32.29 -60.60 -45.72
CA ASP A 819 31.93 -62.03 -45.71
C ASP A 819 30.54 -62.14 -46.34
N PRO A 820 30.39 -62.66 -47.57
CA PRO A 820 29.10 -62.75 -48.24
C PRO A 820 28.20 -63.83 -47.65
N LEU A 821 28.66 -64.59 -46.64
CA LEU A 821 27.98 -65.77 -46.11
C LEU A 821 27.56 -65.68 -44.63
N GLY A 822 27.68 -64.51 -43.99
CA GLY A 822 27.04 -64.26 -42.70
C GLY A 822 27.49 -65.17 -41.56
N THR A 823 28.77 -65.55 -41.51
CA THR A 823 29.27 -66.45 -40.45
C THR A 823 30.07 -65.77 -39.33
N ASN A 824 30.29 -64.46 -39.38
CA ASN A 824 30.94 -63.70 -38.30
C ASN A 824 30.28 -62.34 -38.05
N GLU A 825 29.37 -62.28 -37.06
CA GLU A 825 28.79 -61.03 -36.53
C GLU A 825 29.86 -60.05 -35.97
N SER A 826 31.11 -60.49 -35.81
CA SER A 826 32.26 -59.68 -35.36
C SER A 826 32.84 -58.73 -36.42
N ALA A 827 32.39 -58.77 -37.67
CA ALA A 827 32.96 -57.96 -38.76
C ALA A 827 32.63 -56.46 -38.69
N TYR A 828 31.49 -56.08 -38.08
CA TYR A 828 30.98 -54.70 -38.04
C TYR A 828 31.19 -53.98 -36.69
N TRP A 829 31.52 -54.73 -35.64
CA TRP A 829 31.79 -54.18 -34.31
C TRP A 829 33.30 -54.05 -34.09
N GLU A 830 33.84 -52.86 -34.38
CA GLU A 830 35.25 -52.57 -34.23
C GLU A 830 35.61 -52.34 -32.76
N ASN A 831 36.61 -53.06 -32.25
CA ASN A 831 37.17 -52.79 -30.92
C ASN A 831 37.83 -51.41 -30.91
N VAL A 832 37.47 -50.59 -29.92
CA VAL A 832 38.09 -49.29 -29.70
C VAL A 832 39.12 -49.46 -28.57
N ALA A 833 40.40 -49.42 -28.95
CA ALA A 833 41.50 -49.58 -28.00
C ALA A 833 41.47 -48.48 -26.92
N THR A 834 41.96 -48.80 -25.72
CA THR A 834 42.22 -47.78 -24.69
C THR A 834 43.12 -46.68 -25.26
N ASN A 835 42.83 -45.43 -24.92
CA ASN A 835 43.42 -44.21 -25.47
C ASN A 835 43.10 -43.89 -26.94
N ALA A 836 42.27 -44.68 -27.63
CA ALA A 836 41.75 -44.29 -28.94
C ALA A 836 40.72 -43.15 -28.79
N SER A 837 40.60 -42.31 -29.82
CA SER A 837 39.67 -41.17 -29.80
C SER A 837 38.22 -41.63 -29.94
N PHE A 838 37.34 -41.11 -29.09
CA PHE A 838 35.91 -41.09 -29.32
C PHE A 838 35.55 -39.92 -30.25
N ALA A 839 34.79 -40.21 -31.29
CA ALA A 839 34.18 -39.24 -32.16
C ALA A 839 32.83 -38.78 -31.56
N MET A 840 32.57 -37.48 -31.60
CA MET A 840 31.26 -36.95 -31.21
C MET A 840 30.19 -37.43 -32.19
N GLY A 841 29.01 -37.78 -31.69
CA GLY A 841 27.88 -38.24 -32.51
C GLY A 841 27.92 -39.72 -32.85
N THR A 842 29.10 -40.35 -32.78
CA THR A 842 29.24 -41.80 -32.86
C THR A 842 28.78 -42.44 -31.56
N GLY A 843 27.94 -43.47 -31.65
CA GLY A 843 27.57 -44.30 -30.52
C GLY A 843 28.58 -45.43 -30.32
N TYR A 844 28.89 -45.69 -29.06
CA TYR A 844 29.80 -46.74 -28.61
C TYR A 844 29.09 -47.66 -27.64
N VAL A 845 29.49 -48.93 -27.62
CA VAL A 845 29.20 -49.85 -26.53
C VAL A 845 30.36 -49.82 -25.56
N ALA A 846 30.11 -49.49 -24.29
CA ALA A 846 31.07 -49.58 -23.20
C ALA A 846 30.66 -50.69 -22.23
N LEU A 847 31.58 -51.61 -21.95
CA LEU A 847 31.40 -52.68 -20.96
C LEU A 847 32.34 -52.43 -19.78
N PRO A 848 31.82 -52.08 -18.59
CA PRO A 848 32.63 -51.90 -17.38
C PRO A 848 33.32 -53.19 -16.94
N SER A 849 34.58 -53.07 -16.51
CA SER A 849 35.32 -54.19 -15.89
C SER A 849 34.90 -54.48 -14.44
N ALA A 850 34.15 -53.59 -13.81
CA ALA A 850 33.61 -53.71 -12.46
C ALA A 850 32.23 -53.02 -12.33
N GLU A 851 31.45 -53.39 -11.33
CA GLU A 851 30.18 -52.72 -11.01
C GLU A 851 30.43 -51.30 -10.45
N LEU A 852 29.38 -50.46 -10.48
CA LEU A 852 29.39 -49.09 -9.96
C LEU A 852 30.49 -48.20 -10.58
N ALA A 853 30.86 -48.44 -11.84
CA ALA A 853 31.91 -47.71 -12.52
C ALA A 853 31.42 -46.36 -13.07
N THR A 854 32.26 -45.33 -13.04
CA THR A 854 31.98 -44.03 -13.68
C THR A 854 32.86 -43.85 -14.90
N LEU A 855 32.25 -43.77 -16.09
CA LEU A 855 32.94 -43.46 -17.33
C LEU A 855 33.14 -41.95 -17.44
N SER A 856 34.39 -41.49 -17.64
CA SER A 856 34.71 -40.06 -17.76
C SER A 856 35.14 -39.71 -19.18
N PHE A 857 34.35 -38.90 -19.88
CA PHE A 857 34.73 -38.31 -21.15
C PHE A 857 35.46 -37.00 -20.91
N THR A 858 36.78 -36.97 -21.12
CA THR A 858 37.60 -35.77 -20.90
C THR A 858 38.20 -35.29 -22.22
N SER A 859 37.95 -34.02 -22.57
CA SER A 859 38.57 -33.41 -23.74
C SER A 859 40.10 -33.34 -23.61
N THR A 860 40.84 -33.49 -24.70
CA THR A 860 42.30 -33.38 -24.67
C THR A 860 42.74 -31.96 -24.25
N ALA A 861 43.70 -31.88 -23.33
CA ALA A 861 44.26 -30.62 -22.86
C ALA A 861 44.86 -29.81 -24.03
N GLY A 862 44.67 -28.48 -24.02
CA GLY A 862 45.29 -27.59 -25.01
C GLY A 862 44.66 -27.58 -26.42
N SER A 863 43.66 -28.42 -26.74
CA SER A 863 42.95 -28.28 -28.03
C SER A 863 42.24 -26.92 -28.13
N THR A 864 42.24 -26.32 -29.31
CA THR A 864 41.64 -25.00 -29.60
C THR A 864 40.20 -25.10 -30.09
N SER A 865 39.69 -26.32 -30.29
CA SER A 865 38.30 -26.59 -30.64
C SER A 865 37.36 -26.43 -29.43
N THR A 866 36.07 -26.21 -29.69
CA THR A 866 35.04 -26.26 -28.65
C THR A 866 35.14 -27.58 -27.88
N LYS A 867 35.28 -27.48 -26.55
CA LYS A 867 35.56 -28.63 -25.67
C LYS A 867 34.32 -29.45 -25.42
N LEU A 868 33.21 -28.79 -25.08
CA LEU A 868 31.90 -29.38 -24.87
C LEU A 868 31.10 -29.23 -26.17
N ASN A 869 30.39 -30.28 -26.58
CA ASN A 869 29.46 -30.16 -27.70
C ASN A 869 28.15 -29.58 -27.20
N THR A 870 27.86 -28.35 -27.64
CA THR A 870 26.68 -27.61 -27.20
C THR A 870 25.76 -27.22 -28.38
N GLY A 871 26.06 -27.73 -29.58
CA GLY A 871 25.25 -27.52 -30.78
C GLY A 871 26.11 -27.61 -32.04
N ASN A 872 25.53 -28.12 -33.12
CA ASN A 872 26.13 -28.22 -34.47
C ASN A 872 27.12 -29.38 -34.70
N THR A 873 26.90 -30.55 -34.09
CA THR A 873 27.58 -31.76 -34.57
C THR A 873 26.82 -32.33 -35.77
N ASN A 874 27.43 -32.24 -36.96
CA ASN A 874 26.97 -32.98 -38.12
C ASN A 874 27.37 -34.44 -37.94
N ILE A 875 26.39 -35.33 -37.94
CA ILE A 875 26.63 -36.77 -37.90
C ILE A 875 26.59 -37.25 -39.34
N THR A 876 27.74 -37.64 -39.87
CA THR A 876 27.82 -38.27 -41.18
C THR A 876 27.26 -39.68 -41.05
N LEU A 877 26.18 -39.96 -41.77
CA LEU A 877 25.62 -41.30 -41.87
C LEU A 877 26.21 -41.98 -43.10
N SER A 878 26.85 -43.13 -42.90
CA SER A 878 27.26 -44.02 -43.99
C SER A 878 26.34 -45.22 -43.95
N MET A 879 25.53 -45.42 -44.99
CA MET A 879 24.74 -46.64 -45.18
C MET A 879 25.17 -47.28 -46.50
N GLN A 880 25.37 -48.60 -46.48
CA GLN A 880 25.39 -49.44 -47.68
C GLN A 880 24.16 -50.35 -47.59
N ASP A 881 23.29 -50.30 -48.61
CA ASP A 881 22.04 -51.07 -48.66
C ASP A 881 21.10 -50.83 -47.46
N ALA A 882 20.61 -51.90 -46.81
CA ALA A 882 19.60 -51.89 -45.74
C ALA A 882 20.22 -51.90 -44.33
N GLY A 883 21.20 -51.04 -44.06
CA GLY A 883 21.91 -50.98 -42.79
C GLY A 883 21.45 -49.89 -41.81
N PHE A 884 22.19 -49.72 -40.72
CA PHE A 884 21.88 -48.80 -39.62
C PHE A 884 23.16 -48.16 -39.06
N ASN A 885 23.10 -46.88 -38.70
CA ASN A 885 24.21 -46.21 -38.00
C ASN A 885 23.94 -46.24 -36.48
N LEU A 886 24.94 -46.62 -35.67
CA LEU A 886 24.86 -46.45 -34.22
C LEU A 886 25.21 -45.00 -33.87
N ILE A 887 24.17 -44.19 -33.69
CA ILE A 887 24.28 -42.78 -33.32
C ILE A 887 24.00 -42.65 -31.82
N GLY A 888 24.82 -41.90 -31.10
CA GLY A 888 24.55 -41.55 -29.71
C GLY A 888 24.28 -40.06 -29.54
N ASN A 889 23.62 -39.70 -28.44
CA ASN A 889 23.41 -38.30 -28.07
C ASN A 889 24.76 -37.64 -27.79
N PRO A 890 25.23 -36.69 -28.63
CA PRO A 890 26.53 -36.09 -28.45
C PRO A 890 26.49 -34.89 -27.51
N TYR A 891 25.38 -34.62 -26.84
CA TYR A 891 25.21 -33.45 -25.98
C TYR A 891 25.30 -33.83 -24.50
N PRO A 892 25.80 -32.94 -23.63
CA PRO A 892 25.81 -33.10 -22.18
C PRO A 892 24.42 -32.88 -21.55
N SER A 893 23.35 -33.01 -22.33
CA SER A 893 21.96 -32.81 -21.92
C SER A 893 21.07 -33.86 -22.57
N ASN A 894 19.97 -34.20 -21.92
CA ASN A 894 18.99 -35.13 -22.49
C ASN A 894 18.31 -34.51 -23.73
N LEU A 895 18.09 -35.33 -24.75
CA LEU A 895 17.25 -34.98 -25.88
C LEU A 895 15.81 -35.44 -25.60
N THR A 896 14.85 -34.54 -25.74
CA THR A 896 13.43 -34.89 -25.66
C THR A 896 12.87 -35.09 -27.07
N TRP A 897 12.60 -36.35 -27.43
CA TRP A 897 12.03 -36.70 -28.73
C TRP A 897 10.50 -36.56 -28.68
N ASN A 898 9.97 -35.37 -28.96
CA ASN A 898 8.53 -35.08 -28.97
C ASN A 898 8.07 -34.49 -30.32
N THR A 899 6.76 -34.32 -30.50
CA THR A 899 6.19 -33.76 -31.72
C THR A 899 6.83 -32.41 -32.08
N ALA A 900 7.01 -31.53 -31.09
CA ALA A 900 7.58 -30.20 -31.32
C ALA A 900 9.03 -30.26 -31.83
N PHE A 901 9.87 -31.13 -31.24
CA PHE A 901 11.24 -31.37 -31.67
C PHE A 901 11.28 -31.87 -33.11
N VAL A 902 10.48 -32.88 -33.43
CA VAL A 902 10.43 -33.47 -34.77
C VAL A 902 9.90 -32.46 -35.78
N THR A 903 8.81 -31.75 -35.49
CA THR A 903 8.25 -30.74 -36.41
C THR A 903 9.26 -29.62 -36.69
N ALA A 904 9.97 -29.14 -35.66
CA ALA A 904 11.01 -28.12 -35.82
C ALA A 904 12.22 -28.61 -36.66
N ASN A 905 12.41 -29.92 -36.74
CA ASN A 905 13.55 -30.55 -37.44
C ASN A 905 13.10 -31.50 -38.56
N ALA A 906 11.90 -31.33 -39.11
CA ALA A 906 11.28 -32.30 -40.04
C ALA A 906 12.08 -32.50 -41.34
N SER A 907 12.96 -31.57 -41.70
CA SER A 907 13.88 -31.72 -42.84
C SER A 907 15.14 -32.53 -42.53
N LYS A 908 15.39 -32.86 -41.27
CA LYS A 908 16.63 -33.50 -40.77
C LYS A 908 16.37 -34.84 -40.09
N VAL A 909 15.18 -35.04 -39.52
CA VAL A 909 14.83 -36.26 -38.78
C VAL A 909 13.42 -36.71 -39.10
N GLU A 910 13.23 -38.03 -39.23
CA GLU A 910 11.92 -38.66 -39.35
C GLU A 910 11.16 -38.59 -38.01
N PRO A 911 9.81 -38.64 -38.01
CA PRO A 911 9.02 -38.63 -36.78
C PRO A 911 9.21 -39.89 -35.94
N THR A 912 9.74 -40.96 -36.51
CA THR A 912 9.95 -42.26 -35.86
C THR A 912 11.39 -42.49 -35.46
N ILE A 913 11.61 -42.94 -34.23
CA ILE A 913 12.89 -43.50 -33.77
C ILE A 913 12.75 -44.96 -33.39
N TRP A 914 13.81 -45.72 -33.62
CA TRP A 914 13.99 -47.04 -33.03
C TRP A 914 14.86 -46.92 -31.81
N TYR A 915 14.40 -47.43 -30.67
CA TYR A 915 15.18 -47.48 -29.45
C TYR A 915 15.27 -48.91 -28.94
N ARG A 916 16.48 -49.33 -28.56
CA ARG A 916 16.73 -50.66 -28.00
C ARG A 916 16.45 -50.63 -26.50
N THR A 917 15.51 -51.45 -26.04
CA THR A 917 15.24 -51.60 -24.61
C THR A 917 15.07 -53.07 -24.22
N LYS A 918 15.16 -53.36 -22.92
CA LYS A 918 15.04 -54.71 -22.38
C LYS A 918 13.56 -55.04 -22.17
N THR A 919 13.11 -56.20 -22.64
CA THR A 919 11.73 -56.68 -22.42
C THR A 919 11.72 -57.83 -21.40
N GLY A 920 10.78 -57.79 -20.45
CA GLY A 920 10.49 -58.89 -19.53
C GLY A 920 11.23 -58.87 -18.17
N ASN A 921 10.60 -59.54 -17.18
CA ASN A 921 11.09 -59.71 -15.80
C ASN A 921 12.11 -60.88 -15.73
N TYR A 922 13.16 -60.75 -14.93
CA TYR A 922 14.40 -61.55 -15.04
C TYR A 922 14.36 -62.98 -14.47
N ASP A 923 13.20 -63.55 -14.15
CA ASP A 923 13.15 -64.77 -13.32
C ASP A 923 12.77 -66.07 -14.06
N SER A 924 12.81 -66.08 -15.39
CA SER A 924 12.76 -67.34 -16.13
C SER A 924 13.86 -67.41 -17.17
N ASN A 925 14.55 -68.55 -17.18
CA ASN A 925 15.65 -68.95 -18.06
C ASN A 925 15.22 -69.09 -19.55
N THR A 926 14.27 -68.27 -20.01
CA THR A 926 13.68 -68.24 -21.35
C THR A 926 13.64 -66.81 -21.86
N GLY A 927 14.77 -66.32 -22.37
CA GLY A 927 14.79 -65.30 -23.43
C GLY A 927 14.23 -63.90 -23.10
N GLY A 928 14.71 -63.22 -22.06
CA GLY A 928 14.59 -61.77 -21.94
C GLY A 928 15.43 -61.05 -23.01
N GLY A 929 14.93 -61.06 -24.25
CA GLY A 929 15.60 -60.46 -25.40
C GLY A 929 15.67 -58.94 -25.31
N TRP A 930 16.72 -58.37 -25.89
CA TRP A 930 16.69 -56.94 -26.21
C TRP A 930 15.84 -56.76 -27.46
N ALA A 931 14.83 -55.89 -27.40
CA ALA A 931 13.98 -55.58 -28.54
C ALA A 931 14.18 -54.12 -28.97
N PHE A 932 14.01 -53.86 -30.25
CA PHE A 932 13.89 -52.50 -30.79
C PHE A 932 12.41 -52.14 -30.86
N TYR A 933 12.02 -51.10 -30.16
CA TYR A 933 10.68 -50.52 -30.23
C TYR A 933 10.70 -49.30 -31.12
N THR A 934 9.59 -49.07 -31.83
CA THR A 934 9.42 -47.87 -32.64
C THR A 934 8.60 -46.86 -31.85
N PHE A 935 9.15 -45.67 -31.63
CA PHE A 935 8.41 -44.55 -31.08
C PHE A 935 8.15 -43.50 -32.17
N ASN A 936 6.88 -43.15 -32.39
CA ASN A 936 6.50 -42.07 -33.30
C ASN A 936 6.17 -40.81 -32.49
N ALA A 937 6.99 -39.78 -32.64
CA ALA A 937 6.86 -38.53 -31.91
C ALA A 937 5.59 -37.73 -32.25
N THR A 938 5.04 -37.91 -33.45
CA THR A 938 3.84 -37.20 -33.90
C THR A 938 2.57 -37.79 -33.32
N SER A 939 2.49 -39.13 -33.21
CA SER A 939 1.34 -39.80 -32.60
C SER A 939 1.49 -40.03 -31.09
N GLY A 940 2.72 -39.97 -30.56
CA GLY A 940 3.03 -40.32 -29.17
C GLY A 940 2.94 -41.82 -28.87
N ILE A 941 2.82 -42.66 -29.90
CA ILE A 941 2.63 -44.11 -29.77
C ILE A 941 3.99 -44.81 -29.85
N SER A 942 4.27 -45.70 -28.89
CA SER A 942 5.34 -46.69 -28.97
C SER A 942 4.74 -48.03 -29.38
N VAL A 943 5.32 -48.69 -30.39
CA VAL A 943 4.92 -50.02 -30.90
C VAL A 943 6.05 -51.01 -30.74
#